data_AF-A0A8K0IAB2-F1
#
_entry.id   AF-A0A8K0IAB2-F1
#
_cell.length_a   1.000
_cell.length_b   1.000
_cell.length_c   1.000
_cell.angle_alpha   90.00
_cell.angle_beta   90.00
_cell.angle_gamma   90.00
#
_symmetry.space_group_name_H-M   'P 1'
#
loop_
_entity.id
_entity.type
_entity.pdbx_description
1 polymer ?
#
loop_
_entity_poly.entity_id
_entity_poly.type
_entity_poly.pdbx_seq_one_letter_code
_entity_poly.pdbx_strand_id
1 'polypeptide(L)'
;MEPSSRGPAGFLTQANALLRKNLTFQKRNLKTNIGIIGFPVVICVLLVILQNVVNHQLDKAKYRCGCVCIDTNGDGNCETVCGLQYSTLDQVGSCPIPSPPKWPALLQVPRLESRAVRSGFVSSTDLPDASCKDSKSCPATVLFTGRNQTLAESLTGNLFKSTSSSMDFSDYLNLLSSLVPGSDTPTRDTQFIEPAFISGRPLYVLQPQCTANFTRSVSFEISNRTLEIEVECAQGLSLWRDSSSAVNDELFKGYRQGNTQRKTNEYIAAYDFLNSDENGFNLNIWYNSTYNNDTGYVPIALLRVPRSLNAASNAYLQFLRGTGVMIRLEYVKDMPKSGTDNRFDFSSILGALFFTWIVNLLLPVILNYLVYEKQQKLKVIMKMHGLKDAPYWVISYAYFFSLSAVYMICFVIFGSVIGLKFFTLNDYGIQFVFYAIYLNLQIVIAFLMAVFFSSVKTATVIGYIYVFASGLLGQFLLRFFMEDSSFPRGWIIVMEIVPGFSLYRGLYEFAQYAFMGDNMRTSGMRWKDLSDSQNGMRNVLIIMTVEWLVLLPAAYYLGQVASSGGIRRGPLFFLQYFQKKPSASFRKPSLKQQESKVFVEMERPDVRQEREVVEQLLLEQSPNYVVISDNIKKVYPRRDGNPEKFAVRGLSLAVPHGECFGMLGPNGAGKTSFINMMTGLTTPTSGTAYVRGLDIRTDMDEIYTSMGVCPQHDLLWETLTAREHLLFYGRLKNLKGAALMQAVEESLKSVNLFYGGVGDKQAGKYSGGMKRRLSVAIALIGDPKVYIFDISFKSLKLTIISLWRSNWITCHVMKCFVRLSIWMNQVLD
;
A
#
# COMPACT_ATOMS: atom_id res chain seq x y z
N MET A 1 40.12 47.90 -3.64
CA MET A 1 38.66 47.62 -3.54
C MET A 1 38.48 46.61 -2.43
N GLU A 2 38.02 47.04 -1.25
CA GLU A 2 37.60 46.12 -0.20
C GLU A 2 36.44 45.26 -0.74
N PRO A 3 36.50 43.92 -0.63
CA PRO A 3 35.35 43.10 -0.97
C PRO A 3 34.26 43.37 0.08
N SER A 4 33.23 44.11 -0.32
CA SER A 4 31.99 44.31 0.44
C SER A 4 31.57 42.98 1.08
N SER A 5 31.43 42.96 2.42
CA SER A 5 31.09 41.75 3.15
C SER A 5 29.82 41.12 2.58
N ARG A 6 29.94 40.00 1.89
CA ARG A 6 28.80 39.33 1.26
C ARG A 6 27.89 38.78 2.35
N GLY A 7 26.65 39.27 2.39
CA GLY A 7 25.64 38.78 3.32
C GLY A 7 25.30 37.30 3.08
N PRO A 8 24.69 36.63 4.08
CA PRO A 8 24.33 35.21 3.99
C PRO A 8 23.39 34.93 2.80
N ALA A 9 23.52 33.74 2.21
CA ALA A 9 22.67 33.36 1.08
C ALA A 9 21.19 33.26 1.50
N GLY A 10 20.30 33.91 0.74
CA GLY A 10 18.85 33.81 0.95
C GLY A 10 18.27 32.43 0.58
N PHE A 11 17.06 32.14 1.06
CA PHE A 11 16.36 30.85 0.86
C PHE A 11 16.34 30.42 -0.61
N LEU A 12 15.92 31.29 -1.54
CA LEU A 12 15.87 31.00 -2.97
C LEU A 12 17.25 30.69 -3.58
N THR A 13 18.32 31.31 -3.07
CA THR A 13 19.67 31.09 -3.59
C THR A 13 20.18 29.71 -3.17
N GLN A 14 19.99 29.35 -1.90
CA GLN A 14 20.25 28.00 -1.41
C GLN A 14 19.38 26.97 -2.15
N ALA A 15 18.14 27.36 -2.47
CA ALA A 15 17.21 26.45 -3.11
C ALA A 15 17.57 26.10 -4.55
N ASN A 16 17.92 27.12 -5.33
CA ASN A 16 18.43 26.96 -6.68
C ASN A 16 19.75 26.15 -6.71
N ALA A 17 20.62 26.32 -5.70
CA ALA A 17 21.86 25.55 -5.59
C ALA A 17 21.59 24.04 -5.44
N LEU A 18 20.70 23.66 -4.52
CA LEU A 18 20.29 22.27 -4.31
C LEU A 18 19.56 21.69 -5.51
N LEU A 19 18.64 22.44 -6.12
CA LEU A 19 17.91 22.02 -7.33
C LEU A 19 18.90 21.67 -8.46
N ARG A 20 19.86 22.56 -8.74
CA ARG A 20 20.88 22.33 -9.79
C ARG A 20 21.76 21.13 -9.47
N LYS A 21 22.14 20.93 -8.20
CA LYS A 21 22.88 19.74 -7.77
C LYS A 21 22.07 18.47 -8.02
N ASN A 22 20.79 18.46 -7.67
CA ASN A 22 19.91 17.30 -7.87
C ASN A 22 19.69 17.02 -9.37
N LEU A 23 19.50 18.04 -10.20
CA LEU A 23 19.40 17.87 -11.66
C LEU A 23 20.69 17.31 -12.27
N THR A 24 21.85 17.79 -11.82
CA THR A 24 23.16 17.29 -12.28
C THR A 24 23.36 15.83 -11.88
N PHE A 25 22.96 15.48 -10.65
CA PHE A 25 22.97 14.11 -10.16
C PHE A 25 22.09 13.20 -11.02
N GLN A 26 20.87 13.64 -11.38
CA GLN A 26 19.96 12.88 -12.24
C GLN A 26 20.51 12.71 -13.66
N LYS A 27 21.03 13.76 -14.27
CA LYS A 27 21.61 13.70 -15.62
C LYS A 27 22.74 12.65 -15.71
N ARG A 28 23.51 12.47 -14.65
CA ARG A 28 24.61 11.50 -14.59
C ARG A 28 24.14 10.06 -14.33
N ASN A 29 22.99 9.88 -13.71
CA ASN A 29 22.38 8.57 -13.44
C ASN A 29 21.34 8.17 -14.50
N LEU A 30 21.51 8.64 -15.74
CA LEU A 30 20.55 8.42 -16.83
C LEU A 30 20.23 6.93 -17.05
N LYS A 31 21.23 6.04 -17.00
CA LYS A 31 21.00 4.60 -17.15
C LYS A 31 20.07 4.03 -16.09
N THR A 32 20.26 4.43 -14.84
CA THR A 32 19.40 4.02 -13.72
C THR A 32 18.00 4.58 -13.89
N ASN A 33 17.87 5.83 -14.32
CA ASN A 33 16.56 6.45 -14.57
C ASN A 33 15.81 5.77 -15.71
N ILE A 34 16.50 5.44 -16.80
CA ILE A 34 15.94 4.65 -17.91
C ILE A 34 15.51 3.27 -17.40
N GLY A 35 16.31 2.61 -16.56
CA GLY A 35 15.94 1.33 -15.95
C GLY A 35 14.69 1.42 -15.08
N ILE A 36 14.58 2.46 -14.25
CA ILE A 36 13.41 2.68 -13.39
C ILE A 36 12.14 2.91 -14.22
N ILE A 37 12.21 3.76 -15.25
CA ILE A 37 11.06 4.05 -16.13
C ILE A 37 10.74 2.87 -17.06
N GLY A 38 11.75 2.09 -17.46
CA GLY A 38 11.58 0.93 -18.34
C GLY A 38 10.92 -0.27 -17.67
N PHE A 39 11.09 -0.44 -16.35
CA PHE A 39 10.55 -1.59 -15.63
C PHE A 39 9.00 -1.70 -15.68
N PRO A 40 8.22 -0.62 -15.42
CA PRO A 40 6.77 -0.65 -15.61
C PRO A 40 6.35 -1.02 -17.03
N VAL A 41 7.09 -0.55 -18.05
CA VAL A 41 6.82 -0.86 -19.46
C VAL A 41 7.00 -2.33 -19.72
N VAL A 42 8.07 -2.94 -19.21
CA VAL A 42 8.31 -4.39 -19.35
C VAL A 42 7.17 -5.19 -18.72
N ILE A 43 6.68 -4.81 -17.53
CA ILE A 43 5.55 -5.50 -16.90
C ILE A 43 4.27 -5.32 -17.71
N CYS A 44 3.96 -4.12 -18.19
CA CYS A 44 2.76 -3.89 -19.00
C CYS A 44 2.80 -4.70 -20.31
N VAL A 45 3.97 -4.78 -20.96
CA VAL A 45 4.18 -5.61 -22.15
C VAL A 45 4.02 -7.08 -21.83
N LEU A 46 4.58 -7.57 -20.71
CA LEU A 46 4.38 -8.95 -20.26
C LEU A 46 2.91 -9.29 -20.01
N LEU A 47 2.16 -8.37 -19.39
CA LEU A 47 0.71 -8.54 -19.18
C LEU A 47 -0.05 -8.64 -20.50
N VAL A 48 0.31 -7.84 -21.51
CA VAL A 48 -0.32 -7.93 -22.84
C VAL A 48 0.07 -9.19 -23.60
N ILE A 49 1.33 -9.63 -23.51
CA ILE A 49 1.75 -10.90 -24.10
C ILE A 49 0.95 -12.05 -23.46
N LEU A 50 0.84 -12.06 -22.12
CA LEU A 50 0.06 -13.05 -21.41
C LEU A 50 -1.42 -13.00 -21.80
N GLN A 51 -1.99 -11.80 -21.89
CA GLN A 51 -3.35 -11.56 -22.36
C GLN A 51 -3.58 -12.15 -23.76
N ASN A 52 -2.66 -11.92 -24.69
CA ASN A 52 -2.75 -12.45 -26.05
C ASN A 52 -2.65 -13.98 -26.09
N VAL A 53 -1.74 -14.57 -25.30
CA VAL A 53 -1.62 -16.03 -25.18
C VAL A 53 -2.91 -16.65 -24.68
N VAL A 54 -3.53 -16.05 -23.67
CA VAL A 54 -4.77 -16.57 -23.08
C VAL A 54 -5.98 -16.31 -23.99
N ASN A 55 -6.08 -15.14 -24.61
CA ASN A 55 -7.10 -14.87 -25.62
C ASN A 55 -7.04 -15.90 -26.75
N HIS A 56 -5.85 -16.26 -27.22
CA HIS A 56 -5.69 -17.30 -28.23
C HIS A 56 -6.19 -18.69 -27.76
N GLN A 57 -6.07 -19.01 -26.47
CA GLN A 57 -6.64 -20.24 -25.91
C GLN A 57 -8.18 -20.17 -25.79
N LEU A 58 -8.72 -19.01 -25.45
CA LEU A 58 -10.16 -18.76 -25.30
C LEU A 58 -10.87 -18.58 -26.65
N ASP A 59 -10.14 -18.26 -27.72
CA ASP A 59 -10.67 -18.16 -29.08
C ASP A 59 -10.86 -19.54 -29.75
N LYS A 60 -10.46 -20.62 -29.09
CA LYS A 60 -10.72 -21.99 -29.56
C LYS A 60 -12.23 -22.24 -29.65
N ALA A 61 -12.64 -23.02 -30.65
CA ALA A 61 -14.05 -23.30 -30.97
C ALA A 61 -14.87 -23.74 -29.75
N LYS A 62 -14.27 -24.46 -28.79
CA LYS A 62 -14.93 -24.91 -27.55
C LYS A 62 -15.58 -23.79 -26.73
N TYR A 63 -15.03 -22.57 -26.76
CA TYR A 63 -15.48 -21.44 -25.95
C TYR A 63 -16.25 -20.37 -26.75
N ARG A 64 -16.59 -20.67 -28.02
CA ARG A 64 -17.39 -19.78 -28.87
C ARG A 64 -18.72 -20.44 -29.19
N CYS A 65 -19.72 -19.61 -29.46
CA CYS A 65 -20.97 -20.11 -29.99
C CYS A 65 -20.71 -20.81 -31.34
N GLY A 66 -21.33 -21.97 -31.56
CA GLY A 66 -21.26 -22.68 -32.81
C GLY A 66 -21.93 -21.89 -33.93
N CYS A 67 -21.29 -21.88 -35.10
CA CYS A 67 -21.76 -21.16 -36.27
C CYS A 67 -21.76 -22.08 -37.49
N VAL A 68 -22.80 -21.97 -38.29
CA VAL A 68 -22.88 -22.62 -39.61
C VAL A 68 -23.00 -21.52 -40.66
N CYS A 69 -22.41 -21.82 -41.80
CA CYS A 69 -22.46 -20.96 -42.96
C CYS A 69 -23.73 -21.32 -43.74
N ILE A 70 -24.68 -20.40 -43.85
CA ILE A 70 -25.94 -20.58 -44.57
C ILE A 70 -25.92 -19.68 -45.80
N ASP A 71 -26.07 -20.28 -46.98
CA ASP A 71 -26.31 -19.54 -48.22
C ASP A 71 -27.81 -19.26 -48.33
N THR A 72 -28.21 -18.04 -48.01
CA THR A 72 -29.61 -17.59 -48.00
C THR A 72 -30.15 -17.30 -49.40
N ASN A 73 -29.28 -17.08 -50.39
CA ASN A 73 -29.67 -16.66 -51.74
C ASN A 73 -29.30 -17.68 -52.84
N GLY A 74 -28.50 -18.71 -52.55
CA GLY A 74 -28.03 -19.68 -53.54
C GLY A 74 -26.92 -19.13 -54.45
N ASP A 75 -26.35 -17.99 -54.09
CA ASP A 75 -25.33 -17.25 -54.86
C ASP A 75 -23.90 -17.70 -54.51
N GLY A 76 -23.73 -18.63 -53.56
CA GLY A 76 -22.44 -19.06 -53.01
C GLY A 76 -21.87 -18.09 -51.96
N ASN A 77 -22.53 -16.96 -51.70
CA ASN A 77 -22.15 -16.03 -50.63
C ASN A 77 -22.82 -16.44 -49.33
N CYS A 78 -21.98 -16.90 -48.41
CA CYS A 78 -22.43 -17.64 -47.26
C CYS A 78 -22.41 -16.76 -46.00
N GLU A 79 -23.59 -16.50 -45.44
CA GLU A 79 -23.71 -15.73 -44.21
C GLU A 79 -23.46 -16.64 -43.00
N THR A 80 -22.55 -16.21 -42.12
CA THR A 80 -22.20 -16.97 -40.93
C THR A 80 -23.28 -16.75 -39.87
N VAL A 81 -24.15 -17.73 -39.67
CA VAL A 81 -25.21 -17.69 -38.66
C VAL A 81 -24.76 -18.48 -37.44
N CYS A 82 -24.60 -17.78 -36.31
CA CYS A 82 -24.22 -18.37 -35.04
C CYS A 82 -25.43 -18.55 -34.14
N GLY A 83 -25.55 -19.70 -33.49
CA GLY A 83 -26.70 -19.98 -32.66
C GLY A 83 -26.58 -21.27 -31.86
N LEU A 84 -27.43 -21.38 -30.84
CA LEU A 84 -27.53 -22.57 -29.98
C LEU A 84 -27.74 -23.85 -30.79
N GLN A 85 -28.49 -23.79 -31.88
CA GLN A 85 -28.80 -24.92 -32.77
C GLN A 85 -27.55 -25.53 -33.43
N TYR A 86 -26.49 -24.74 -33.57
CA TYR A 86 -25.22 -25.14 -34.19
C TYR A 86 -24.12 -25.38 -33.16
N SER A 87 -24.45 -25.34 -31.87
CA SER A 87 -23.50 -25.37 -30.75
C SER A 87 -23.50 -26.71 -30.04
N THR A 88 -22.32 -27.17 -29.64
CA THR A 88 -22.15 -28.32 -28.73
C THR A 88 -22.46 -27.94 -27.27
N LEU A 89 -22.70 -28.93 -26.40
CA LEU A 89 -22.98 -28.72 -24.97
C LEU A 89 -21.94 -27.82 -24.26
N ASP A 90 -20.67 -27.90 -24.66
CA ASP A 90 -19.60 -27.08 -24.11
C ASP A 90 -19.63 -25.62 -24.60
N GLN A 91 -20.18 -25.38 -25.80
CA GLN A 91 -20.24 -24.06 -26.46
C GLN A 91 -21.46 -23.23 -26.05
N VAL A 92 -22.55 -23.92 -25.70
CA VAL A 92 -23.87 -23.34 -25.38
C VAL A 92 -23.79 -22.21 -24.35
N GLY A 93 -22.91 -22.32 -23.33
CA GLY A 93 -22.78 -21.31 -22.28
C GLY A 93 -22.32 -19.92 -22.78
N SER A 94 -21.69 -19.86 -23.96
CA SER A 94 -21.15 -18.62 -24.56
C SER A 94 -22.09 -18.03 -25.63
N CYS A 95 -23.19 -18.70 -25.95
CA CYS A 95 -24.15 -18.26 -26.97
C CYS A 95 -25.13 -17.20 -26.44
N PRO A 96 -25.60 -16.29 -27.31
CA PRO A 96 -26.76 -15.46 -27.01
C PRO A 96 -28.02 -16.31 -26.88
N ILE A 97 -28.86 -15.98 -25.90
CA ILE A 97 -30.15 -16.62 -25.63
C ILE A 97 -31.22 -15.51 -25.64
N PRO A 98 -31.72 -15.11 -26.82
CA PRO A 98 -32.71 -14.04 -26.92
C PRO A 98 -34.10 -14.46 -26.39
N SER A 99 -34.44 -15.74 -26.53
CA SER A 99 -35.66 -16.31 -25.96
C SER A 99 -35.34 -17.59 -25.19
N PRO A 100 -35.11 -17.50 -23.87
CA PRO A 100 -34.89 -18.68 -23.04
C PRO A 100 -36.09 -19.65 -23.08
N PRO A 101 -35.87 -20.98 -22.97
CA PRO A 101 -36.94 -21.97 -22.93
C PRO A 101 -37.86 -21.77 -21.72
N LYS A 102 -39.11 -22.22 -21.84
CA LYS A 102 -40.09 -22.24 -20.75
C LYS A 102 -39.99 -23.59 -20.04
N TRP A 103 -39.60 -23.59 -18.77
CA TRP A 103 -39.49 -24.81 -17.96
C TRP A 103 -40.61 -24.88 -16.94
N PRO A 104 -41.25 -26.03 -16.69
CA PRO A 104 -42.20 -26.14 -15.59
C PRO A 104 -41.48 -25.88 -14.26
N ALA A 105 -42.13 -25.18 -13.35
CA ALA A 105 -41.57 -24.94 -12.03
C ALA A 105 -41.48 -26.26 -11.25
N LEU A 106 -40.28 -26.72 -10.94
CA LEU A 106 -40.07 -27.96 -10.19
C LEU A 106 -39.83 -27.68 -8.71
N LEU A 107 -40.12 -28.65 -7.86
CA LEU A 107 -39.72 -28.70 -6.45
C LEU A 107 -38.44 -29.54 -6.29
N GLN A 108 -37.54 -29.15 -5.39
CA GLN A 108 -36.37 -29.99 -5.07
C GLN A 108 -36.81 -31.15 -4.18
N VAL A 109 -36.77 -32.37 -4.71
CA VAL A 109 -37.14 -33.58 -3.97
C VAL A 109 -35.86 -34.28 -3.52
N PRO A 110 -35.74 -34.72 -2.26
CA PRO A 110 -34.60 -35.50 -1.84
C PRO A 110 -34.50 -36.84 -2.58
N ARG A 111 -33.26 -37.25 -2.87
CA ARG A 111 -32.98 -38.59 -3.39
C ARG A 111 -33.52 -39.65 -2.43
N LEU A 112 -33.96 -40.79 -2.97
CA LEU A 112 -34.51 -41.90 -2.19
C LEU A 112 -33.62 -42.30 -0.99
N GLU A 113 -32.30 -42.36 -1.20
CA GLU A 113 -31.31 -42.69 -0.16
C GLU A 113 -31.21 -41.63 0.94
N SER A 114 -31.48 -40.36 0.60
CA SER A 114 -31.39 -39.21 1.51
C SER A 114 -32.71 -38.85 2.17
N ARG A 115 -33.86 -39.42 1.76
CA ARG A 115 -35.17 -39.12 2.36
C ARG A 115 -35.17 -39.36 3.87
N ALA A 116 -35.86 -38.49 4.60
CA ALA A 116 -35.96 -38.56 6.05
C ALA A 116 -36.62 -39.87 6.52
N VAL A 117 -35.94 -40.57 7.42
CA VAL A 117 -36.39 -41.81 8.07
C VAL A 117 -36.05 -41.75 9.55
N ARG A 118 -36.71 -42.58 10.35
CA ARG A 118 -36.39 -42.74 11.77
C ARG A 118 -34.91 -43.14 11.94
N SER A 119 -34.19 -42.43 12.79
CA SER A 119 -32.75 -42.64 13.02
C SER A 119 -32.36 -42.36 14.47
N GLY A 120 -31.13 -42.71 14.85
CA GLY A 120 -30.64 -42.47 16.21
C GLY A 120 -30.53 -40.98 16.61
N PHE A 121 -30.55 -40.07 15.64
CA PHE A 121 -30.47 -38.61 15.86
C PHE A 121 -31.77 -37.86 15.51
N VAL A 122 -32.74 -38.53 14.88
CA VAL A 122 -34.12 -38.05 14.67
C VAL A 122 -35.07 -39.17 15.08
N SER A 123 -35.64 -39.04 16.28
CA SER A 123 -36.43 -40.09 16.95
C SER A 123 -37.95 -39.95 16.80
N SER A 124 -38.42 -39.05 15.94
CA SER A 124 -39.86 -38.83 15.72
C SER A 124 -40.52 -40.12 15.22
N THR A 125 -41.56 -40.58 15.93
CA THR A 125 -42.19 -41.89 15.69
C THR A 125 -43.07 -41.90 14.44
N ASP A 126 -43.45 -40.73 13.95
CA ASP A 126 -44.23 -40.48 12.74
C ASP A 126 -43.42 -40.57 11.44
N LEU A 127 -42.09 -40.62 11.53
CA LEU A 127 -41.22 -40.87 10.38
C LEU A 127 -41.20 -42.36 9.99
N PRO A 128 -41.07 -42.67 8.69
CA PRO A 128 -40.99 -44.03 8.19
C PRO A 128 -39.72 -44.74 8.67
N ASP A 129 -39.80 -46.07 8.76
CA ASP A 129 -38.66 -46.91 9.12
C ASP A 129 -37.58 -46.89 8.02
N ALA A 130 -36.31 -47.03 8.41
CA ALA A 130 -35.19 -47.01 7.47
C ALA A 130 -35.28 -48.09 6.37
N SER A 131 -35.97 -49.21 6.63
CA SER A 131 -36.26 -50.27 5.65
C SER A 131 -37.03 -49.80 4.40
N CYS A 132 -37.69 -48.64 4.43
CA CYS A 132 -38.31 -48.07 3.23
C CYS A 132 -37.29 -47.67 2.16
N LYS A 133 -36.02 -47.43 2.55
CA LYS A 133 -34.95 -47.04 1.62
C LYS A 133 -34.57 -48.22 0.74
N ASP A 134 -34.50 -49.41 1.33
CA ASP A 134 -34.16 -50.66 0.64
C ASP A 134 -35.27 -51.09 -0.32
N SER A 135 -36.53 -50.87 0.07
CA SER A 135 -37.71 -51.16 -0.78
C SER A 135 -38.04 -50.04 -1.77
N LYS A 136 -37.25 -48.96 -1.84
CA LYS A 136 -37.46 -47.78 -2.69
C LYS A 136 -38.85 -47.14 -2.55
N SER A 137 -39.47 -47.29 -1.39
CA SER A 137 -40.85 -46.86 -1.12
C SER A 137 -40.94 -45.67 -0.16
N CYS A 138 -39.80 -45.12 0.31
CA CYS A 138 -39.82 -44.02 1.28
C CYS A 138 -40.60 -42.82 0.74
N PRO A 139 -41.58 -42.28 1.49
CA PRO A 139 -42.23 -41.03 1.13
C PRO A 139 -41.24 -39.87 1.23
N ALA A 140 -41.51 -38.81 0.48
CA ALA A 140 -40.79 -37.56 0.55
C ALA A 140 -41.49 -36.64 1.56
N THR A 141 -40.82 -36.36 2.68
CA THR A 141 -41.41 -35.72 3.85
C THR A 141 -41.36 -34.19 3.77
N VAL A 142 -42.45 -33.55 4.18
CA VAL A 142 -42.61 -32.12 4.43
C VAL A 142 -42.92 -31.92 5.91
N LEU A 143 -42.23 -30.98 6.56
CA LEU A 143 -42.56 -30.57 7.92
C LEU A 143 -43.49 -29.36 7.89
N PHE A 144 -44.39 -29.24 8.86
CA PHE A 144 -45.19 -28.02 8.98
C PHE A 144 -45.50 -27.66 10.42
N THR A 145 -45.74 -26.37 10.65
CA THR A 145 -46.12 -25.80 11.94
C THR A 145 -46.98 -24.55 11.72
N GLY A 146 -47.54 -24.02 12.79
CA GLY A 146 -48.33 -22.79 12.76
C GLY A 146 -49.00 -22.53 14.11
N ARG A 147 -49.60 -21.36 14.28
CA ARG A 147 -50.32 -21.03 15.52
C ARG A 147 -51.64 -21.79 15.68
N ASN A 148 -52.30 -22.11 14.56
CA ASN A 148 -53.52 -22.90 14.51
C ASN A 148 -53.25 -24.23 13.80
N GLN A 149 -53.13 -25.30 14.58
CA GLN A 149 -52.82 -26.64 14.09
C GLN A 149 -53.88 -27.14 13.09
N THR A 150 -55.17 -26.97 13.40
CA THR A 150 -56.28 -27.47 12.54
C THR A 150 -56.27 -26.81 11.16
N LEU A 151 -55.99 -25.50 11.13
CA LEU A 151 -55.83 -24.76 9.88
C LEU A 151 -54.61 -25.27 9.11
N ALA A 152 -53.46 -25.37 9.77
CA ALA A 152 -52.21 -25.82 9.14
C ALA A 152 -52.32 -27.26 8.59
N GLU A 153 -53.01 -28.17 9.29
CA GLU A 153 -53.33 -29.52 8.83
C GLU A 153 -54.23 -29.51 7.59
N SER A 154 -55.27 -28.65 7.58
CA SER A 154 -56.14 -28.48 6.41
C SER A 154 -55.38 -27.94 5.20
N LEU A 155 -54.52 -26.93 5.41
CA LEU A 155 -53.68 -26.35 4.36
C LEU A 155 -52.68 -27.38 3.81
N THR A 156 -51.99 -28.09 4.69
CA THR A 156 -51.00 -29.10 4.25
C THR A 156 -51.65 -30.32 3.59
N GLY A 157 -52.87 -30.68 3.96
CA GLY A 157 -53.66 -31.69 3.26
C GLY A 157 -53.97 -31.33 1.80
N ASN A 158 -54.03 -30.03 1.48
CA ASN A 158 -54.26 -29.51 0.13
C ASN A 158 -52.97 -29.22 -0.65
N LEU A 159 -51.78 -29.45 -0.09
CA LEU A 159 -50.50 -29.21 -0.79
C LEU A 159 -50.30 -30.17 -1.97
N PHE A 160 -50.66 -31.45 -1.79
CA PHE A 160 -50.51 -32.50 -2.79
C PHE A 160 -51.88 -33.01 -3.22
N LYS A 161 -52.23 -32.84 -4.49
CA LYS A 161 -53.53 -33.23 -5.04
C LYS A 161 -53.50 -34.69 -5.49
N SER A 162 -54.49 -35.48 -5.09
CA SER A 162 -54.71 -36.81 -5.68
C SER A 162 -55.28 -36.66 -7.10
N THR A 163 -54.75 -37.42 -8.05
CA THR A 163 -55.20 -37.35 -9.44
C THR A 163 -55.37 -38.74 -10.05
N SER A 164 -56.27 -38.86 -11.02
CA SER A 164 -56.60 -40.12 -11.69
C SER A 164 -55.58 -40.51 -12.77
N SER A 165 -55.56 -41.79 -13.14
CA SER A 165 -54.56 -42.46 -13.98
C SER A 165 -54.57 -42.11 -15.49
N SER A 166 -55.55 -41.32 -15.95
CA SER A 166 -55.68 -40.88 -17.35
C SER A 166 -55.32 -39.40 -17.51
N MET A 167 -54.02 -39.10 -17.53
CA MET A 167 -53.52 -37.77 -17.87
C MET A 167 -53.00 -37.77 -19.31
N ASP A 168 -53.44 -36.80 -20.10
CA ASP A 168 -52.87 -36.53 -21.42
C ASP A 168 -51.66 -35.59 -21.26
N PHE A 169 -50.48 -36.06 -21.66
CA PHE A 169 -49.22 -35.33 -21.58
C PHE A 169 -48.88 -34.57 -22.88
N SER A 170 -49.82 -34.49 -23.83
CA SER A 170 -49.67 -33.74 -25.08
C SER A 170 -49.31 -32.26 -24.85
N ASP A 171 -49.89 -31.61 -23.84
CA ASP A 171 -49.53 -30.28 -23.34
C ASP A 171 -48.94 -30.38 -21.92
N TYR A 172 -47.71 -30.89 -21.84
CA TYR A 172 -47.04 -31.17 -20.57
C TYR A 172 -46.89 -29.93 -19.67
N LEU A 173 -46.71 -28.73 -20.23
CA LEU A 173 -46.56 -27.50 -19.44
C LEU A 173 -47.85 -27.16 -18.69
N ASN A 174 -48.99 -27.22 -19.37
CA ASN A 174 -50.29 -26.94 -18.78
C ASN A 174 -50.64 -28.00 -17.73
N LEU A 175 -50.41 -29.28 -18.03
CA LEU A 175 -50.64 -30.37 -17.08
C LEU A 175 -49.77 -30.22 -15.83
N LEU A 176 -48.45 -30.07 -15.98
CA LEU A 176 -47.51 -29.94 -14.86
C LEU A 176 -47.70 -28.64 -14.07
N SER A 177 -48.30 -27.60 -14.65
CA SER A 177 -48.67 -26.39 -13.90
C SER A 177 -49.73 -26.66 -12.82
N SER A 178 -50.64 -27.60 -13.10
CA SER A 178 -51.76 -27.98 -12.24
C SER A 178 -51.41 -29.03 -11.18
N LEU A 179 -50.26 -29.69 -11.33
CA LEU A 179 -49.71 -30.70 -10.42
C LEU A 179 -48.50 -30.14 -9.68
N VAL A 180 -47.99 -30.86 -8.67
CA VAL A 180 -46.73 -30.49 -8.00
C VAL A 180 -45.60 -31.39 -8.50
N PRO A 181 -44.90 -31.02 -9.59
CA PRO A 181 -43.75 -31.77 -10.06
C PRO A 181 -42.50 -31.43 -9.25
N GLY A 182 -41.59 -32.39 -9.17
CA GLY A 182 -40.30 -32.25 -8.51
C GLY A 182 -39.22 -33.12 -9.14
N SER A 183 -37.97 -32.85 -8.77
CA SER A 183 -36.82 -33.60 -9.25
C SER A 183 -35.77 -33.72 -8.15
N ASP A 184 -35.05 -34.85 -8.16
CA ASP A 184 -33.91 -35.14 -7.30
C ASP A 184 -32.57 -34.65 -7.90
N THR A 185 -32.62 -34.10 -9.10
CA THR A 185 -31.44 -33.59 -9.80
C THR A 185 -31.05 -32.24 -9.17
N PRO A 186 -29.79 -32.05 -8.76
CA PRO A 186 -29.29 -30.76 -8.30
C PRO A 186 -29.45 -29.68 -9.36
N THR A 187 -29.73 -28.45 -8.91
CA THR A 187 -29.84 -27.28 -9.77
C THR A 187 -28.47 -26.79 -10.26
N ARG A 188 -28.48 -25.94 -11.29
CA ARG A 188 -27.30 -25.25 -11.82
C ARG A 188 -27.42 -23.73 -11.59
N ASP A 189 -26.38 -23.01 -12.00
CA ASP A 189 -26.24 -21.55 -11.97
C ASP A 189 -27.15 -20.81 -12.96
N THR A 190 -27.73 -21.51 -13.95
CA THR A 190 -28.63 -20.91 -14.96
C THR A 190 -29.88 -21.77 -15.17
N GLN A 191 -31.00 -21.14 -15.57
CA GLN A 191 -32.25 -21.83 -15.95
C GLN A 191 -32.30 -22.14 -17.44
N PHE A 192 -31.24 -21.83 -18.20
CA PHE A 192 -31.23 -22.05 -19.65
C PHE A 192 -31.49 -23.52 -20.01
N ILE A 193 -30.78 -24.44 -19.34
CA ILE A 193 -31.08 -25.88 -19.39
C ILE A 193 -31.43 -26.30 -17.98
N GLU A 194 -32.70 -26.65 -17.75
CA GLU A 194 -33.14 -27.23 -16.48
C GLU A 194 -32.53 -28.64 -16.35
N PRO A 195 -31.61 -28.88 -15.38
CA PRO A 195 -30.87 -30.14 -15.28
C PRO A 195 -31.76 -31.37 -15.13
N ALA A 196 -32.96 -31.22 -14.56
CA ALA A 196 -33.93 -32.30 -14.46
C ALA A 196 -34.32 -32.87 -15.83
N PHE A 197 -34.27 -32.06 -16.90
CA PHE A 197 -34.65 -32.48 -18.24
C PHE A 197 -33.51 -33.12 -19.05
N ILE A 198 -32.30 -33.18 -18.51
CA ILE A 198 -31.12 -33.73 -19.22
C ILE A 198 -30.36 -34.79 -18.42
N SER A 199 -30.74 -35.03 -17.16
CA SER A 199 -30.03 -35.95 -16.27
C SER A 199 -30.32 -37.43 -16.56
N GLY A 200 -31.32 -37.74 -17.37
CA GLY A 200 -31.82 -39.10 -17.60
C GLY A 200 -32.49 -39.70 -16.35
N ARG A 201 -32.89 -38.86 -15.39
CA ARG A 201 -33.60 -39.27 -14.17
C ARG A 201 -35.09 -38.97 -14.29
N PRO A 202 -35.95 -39.72 -13.56
CA PRO A 202 -37.38 -39.47 -13.61
C PRO A 202 -37.75 -38.15 -12.93
N LEU A 203 -38.80 -37.51 -13.43
CA LEU A 203 -39.53 -36.46 -12.73
C LEU A 203 -40.53 -37.07 -11.76
N TYR A 204 -40.68 -36.48 -10.60
CA TYR A 204 -41.61 -36.94 -9.57
C TYR A 204 -42.86 -36.07 -9.54
N VAL A 205 -44.04 -36.66 -9.64
CA VAL A 205 -45.31 -36.00 -9.31
C VAL A 205 -45.64 -36.33 -7.85
N LEU A 206 -45.68 -35.30 -7.01
CA LEU A 206 -45.97 -35.48 -5.59
C LEU A 206 -47.47 -35.64 -5.35
N GLN A 207 -47.85 -36.78 -4.78
CA GLN A 207 -49.24 -37.12 -4.45
C GLN A 207 -49.33 -37.64 -3.01
N PRO A 208 -50.49 -37.47 -2.33
CA PRO A 208 -50.66 -37.97 -0.97
C PRO A 208 -50.63 -39.50 -0.90
N GLN A 209 -51.08 -40.18 -1.96
CA GLN A 209 -50.98 -41.63 -2.14
C GLN A 209 -50.70 -41.92 -3.61
N CYS A 210 -49.74 -42.80 -3.88
CA CYS A 210 -49.40 -43.23 -5.23
C CYS A 210 -50.16 -44.50 -5.61
N THR A 211 -50.75 -44.52 -6.81
CA THR A 211 -51.32 -45.74 -7.39
C THR A 211 -50.21 -46.66 -7.92
N ALA A 212 -50.37 -47.97 -7.81
CA ALA A 212 -49.44 -48.94 -8.40
C ALA A 212 -49.33 -48.72 -9.93
N ASN A 213 -48.10 -48.76 -10.47
CA ASN A 213 -47.75 -48.59 -11.89
C ASN A 213 -47.98 -47.18 -12.48
N PHE A 214 -47.78 -46.10 -11.70
CA PHE A 214 -47.74 -44.74 -12.24
C PHE A 214 -46.34 -44.42 -12.82
N THR A 215 -46.06 -44.91 -14.02
CA THR A 215 -44.88 -44.53 -14.81
C THR A 215 -45.34 -44.13 -16.20
N ARG A 216 -45.01 -42.91 -16.63
CA ARG A 216 -45.36 -42.38 -17.96
C ARG A 216 -44.13 -41.71 -18.57
N SER A 217 -43.95 -41.81 -19.88
CA SER A 217 -42.93 -41.03 -20.58
C SER A 217 -43.55 -39.74 -21.13
N VAL A 218 -42.80 -38.64 -21.02
CA VAL A 218 -43.12 -37.35 -21.60
C VAL A 218 -42.01 -36.97 -22.55
N SER A 219 -42.37 -36.67 -23.79
CA SER A 219 -41.44 -36.13 -24.78
C SER A 219 -41.47 -34.61 -24.74
N PHE A 220 -40.29 -33.99 -24.80
CA PHE A 220 -40.13 -32.55 -24.89
C PHE A 220 -39.06 -32.22 -25.93
N GLU A 221 -39.17 -31.04 -26.51
CA GLU A 221 -38.34 -30.63 -27.64
C GLU A 221 -37.34 -29.55 -27.20
N ILE A 222 -36.04 -29.82 -27.37
CA ILE A 222 -34.97 -28.84 -27.16
C ILE A 222 -34.24 -28.66 -28.48
N SER A 223 -34.32 -27.46 -29.07
CA SER A 223 -33.55 -27.09 -30.28
C SER A 223 -33.65 -28.15 -31.40
N ASN A 224 -34.87 -28.58 -31.73
CA ASN A 224 -35.20 -29.63 -32.72
C ASN A 224 -34.73 -31.05 -32.38
N ARG A 225 -34.45 -31.35 -31.11
CA ARG A 225 -34.27 -32.72 -30.61
C ARG A 225 -35.37 -33.07 -29.63
N THR A 226 -36.06 -34.18 -29.89
CA THR A 226 -37.02 -34.77 -28.96
C THR A 226 -36.29 -35.62 -27.92
N LEU A 227 -36.47 -35.29 -26.65
CA LEU A 227 -35.96 -36.06 -25.52
C LEU A 227 -37.15 -36.63 -24.75
N GLU A 228 -37.03 -37.86 -24.27
CA GLU A 228 -38.05 -38.51 -23.45
C GLU A 228 -37.59 -38.60 -22.00
N ILE A 229 -38.50 -38.29 -21.08
CA ILE A 229 -38.29 -38.42 -19.64
C ILE A 229 -39.42 -39.19 -19.00
N GLU A 230 -39.06 -40.05 -18.07
CA GLU A 230 -40.00 -40.79 -17.24
C GLU A 230 -40.55 -39.89 -16.13
N VAL A 231 -41.85 -40.01 -15.88
CA VAL A 231 -42.58 -39.35 -14.81
C VAL A 231 -43.11 -40.44 -13.89
N GLU A 232 -42.69 -40.37 -12.64
CA GLU A 232 -43.05 -41.30 -11.56
C GLU A 232 -43.87 -40.60 -10.49
N CYS A 233 -44.68 -41.36 -9.75
CA CYS A 233 -45.33 -40.84 -8.55
C CYS A 233 -44.39 -40.93 -7.34
N ALA A 234 -44.29 -39.86 -6.57
CA ALA A 234 -43.66 -39.88 -5.26
C ALA A 234 -44.68 -39.52 -4.17
N GLN A 235 -44.75 -40.35 -3.13
CA GLN A 235 -45.66 -40.10 -2.01
C GLN A 235 -45.15 -38.91 -1.19
N GLY A 236 -45.97 -37.86 -1.05
CA GLY A 236 -45.71 -36.71 -0.18
C GLY A 236 -46.28 -36.96 1.22
N LEU A 237 -45.42 -36.92 2.25
CA LEU A 237 -45.84 -37.09 3.65
C LEU A 237 -45.71 -35.77 4.40
N SER A 238 -46.81 -35.23 4.91
CA SER A 238 -46.81 -34.00 5.71
C SER A 238 -46.81 -34.33 7.20
N LEU A 239 -45.86 -33.81 7.98
CA LEU A 239 -45.73 -34.06 9.42
C LEU A 239 -45.74 -32.76 10.25
N TRP A 240 -46.53 -32.73 11.32
CA TRP A 240 -46.67 -31.60 12.23
C TRP A 240 -45.50 -31.49 13.23
N ARG A 241 -45.09 -30.27 13.56
CA ARG A 241 -44.20 -29.96 14.69
C ARG A 241 -44.75 -28.80 15.51
N ASP A 242 -44.56 -28.86 16.82
CA ASP A 242 -45.18 -27.91 17.77
C ASP A 242 -44.61 -26.49 17.70
N SER A 243 -43.44 -26.29 17.09
CA SER A 243 -42.80 -24.99 16.99
C SER A 243 -41.85 -24.86 15.80
N SER A 244 -41.62 -23.63 15.36
CA SER A 244 -40.62 -23.27 14.35
C SER A 244 -39.20 -23.67 14.78
N SER A 245 -38.91 -23.67 16.09
CA SER A 245 -37.61 -24.12 16.61
C SER A 245 -37.43 -25.63 16.50
N ALA A 246 -38.47 -26.42 16.72
CA ALA A 246 -38.44 -27.87 16.51
C ALA A 246 -38.25 -28.22 15.03
N VAL A 247 -38.93 -27.51 14.13
CA VAL A 247 -38.71 -27.63 12.68
C VAL A 247 -37.26 -27.34 12.32
N ASN A 248 -36.71 -26.22 12.79
CA ASN A 248 -35.33 -25.83 12.50
C ASN A 248 -34.29 -26.82 13.05
N ASP A 249 -34.49 -27.33 14.28
CA ASP A 249 -33.63 -28.35 14.89
C ASP A 249 -33.63 -29.66 14.08
N GLU A 250 -34.81 -30.11 13.63
CA GLU A 250 -34.93 -31.34 12.82
C GLU A 250 -34.33 -31.19 11.42
N LEU A 251 -34.51 -30.03 10.78
CA LEU A 251 -33.85 -29.71 9.51
C LEU A 251 -32.31 -29.68 9.67
N PHE A 252 -31.81 -29.07 10.74
CA PHE A 252 -30.38 -28.99 11.02
C PHE A 252 -29.79 -30.38 11.31
N LYS A 253 -30.43 -31.19 12.16
CA LYS A 253 -30.03 -32.59 12.42
C LYS A 253 -30.09 -33.45 11.17
N GLY A 254 -30.99 -33.14 10.24
CA GLY A 254 -31.08 -33.79 8.93
C GLY A 254 -29.86 -33.55 8.04
N TYR A 255 -29.15 -32.44 8.23
CA TYR A 255 -27.95 -32.10 7.47
C TYR A 255 -26.72 -32.89 7.94
N ARG A 256 -25.83 -33.25 7.00
CA ARG A 256 -24.66 -34.11 7.26
C ARG A 256 -23.73 -33.58 8.36
N GLN A 257 -23.63 -32.27 8.53
CA GLN A 257 -22.79 -31.66 9.58
C GLN A 257 -23.56 -31.40 10.88
N GLY A 258 -24.89 -31.53 10.88
CA GLY A 258 -25.74 -31.29 12.05
C GLY A 258 -25.97 -32.52 12.92
N ASN A 259 -25.45 -33.70 12.54
CA ASN A 259 -25.51 -34.90 13.35
C ASN A 259 -24.15 -35.58 13.52
N THR A 260 -23.98 -36.29 14.65
CA THR A 260 -22.74 -36.99 15.01
C THR A 260 -22.42 -38.16 14.07
N GLN A 261 -23.43 -38.72 13.40
CA GLN A 261 -23.30 -39.88 12.52
C GLN A 261 -22.92 -39.52 11.08
N ARG A 262 -22.86 -38.22 10.73
CA ARG A 262 -22.64 -37.70 9.37
C ARG A 262 -23.52 -38.35 8.30
N LYS A 263 -24.76 -38.68 8.65
CA LYS A 263 -25.79 -39.22 7.73
C LYS A 263 -26.74 -38.11 7.28
N THR A 264 -27.33 -38.25 6.10
CA THR A 264 -28.28 -37.26 5.56
C THR A 264 -29.71 -37.76 5.71
N ASN A 265 -30.55 -36.94 6.35
CA ASN A 265 -32.00 -37.07 6.41
C ASN A 265 -32.60 -35.77 5.90
N GLU A 266 -32.92 -35.75 4.61
CA GLU A 266 -33.40 -34.58 3.88
C GLU A 266 -34.93 -34.57 3.80
N TYR A 267 -35.47 -33.37 3.91
CA TYR A 267 -36.89 -33.04 3.76
C TYR A 267 -37.07 -32.23 2.47
N ILE A 268 -38.25 -32.27 1.87
CA ILE A 268 -38.57 -31.46 0.68
C ILE A 268 -38.51 -29.97 1.03
N ALA A 269 -39.27 -29.59 2.06
CA ALA A 269 -39.38 -28.24 2.60
C ALA A 269 -40.05 -28.33 3.98
N ALA A 270 -40.02 -27.23 4.72
CA ALA A 270 -40.85 -27.04 5.89
C ALA A 270 -41.64 -25.74 5.79
N TYR A 271 -42.90 -25.76 6.20
CA TYR A 271 -43.82 -24.63 6.11
C TYR A 271 -44.28 -24.19 7.50
N ASP A 272 -44.11 -22.92 7.84
CA ASP A 272 -44.69 -22.32 9.03
C ASP A 272 -45.73 -21.29 8.61
N PHE A 273 -46.99 -21.61 8.89
CA PHE A 273 -48.13 -20.77 8.56
C PHE A 273 -48.36 -19.64 9.58
N LEU A 274 -47.47 -19.49 10.58
CA LEU A 274 -47.46 -18.38 11.53
C LEU A 274 -48.85 -18.11 12.11
N ASN A 275 -49.34 -16.88 11.98
CA ASN A 275 -50.68 -16.43 12.38
C ASN A 275 -51.64 -16.33 11.18
N SER A 276 -51.47 -17.15 10.14
CA SER A 276 -52.41 -17.19 9.01
C SER A 276 -53.82 -17.53 9.49
N ASP A 277 -54.81 -16.87 8.90
CA ASP A 277 -56.23 -17.03 9.16
C ASP A 277 -57.04 -16.79 7.87
N GLU A 278 -58.36 -16.60 7.95
CA GLU A 278 -59.18 -16.34 6.76
C GLU A 278 -58.93 -14.98 6.09
N ASN A 279 -58.29 -14.03 6.79
CA ASN A 279 -58.10 -12.65 6.36
C ASN A 279 -56.65 -12.32 5.98
N GLY A 280 -55.68 -13.12 6.43
CA GLY A 280 -54.26 -12.92 6.19
C GLY A 280 -53.48 -14.22 5.98
N PHE A 281 -52.58 -14.20 5.01
CA PHE A 281 -51.67 -15.32 4.70
C PHE A 281 -50.22 -14.93 5.03
N ASN A 282 -49.70 -15.50 6.11
CA ASN A 282 -48.32 -15.31 6.55
C ASN A 282 -47.59 -16.65 6.51
N LEU A 283 -46.54 -16.73 5.71
CA LEU A 283 -45.83 -17.98 5.46
C LEU A 283 -44.32 -17.81 5.56
N ASN A 284 -43.69 -18.67 6.35
CA ASN A 284 -42.26 -18.94 6.29
C ASN A 284 -42.02 -20.29 5.63
N ILE A 285 -41.08 -20.34 4.69
CA ILE A 285 -40.65 -21.58 4.01
C ILE A 285 -39.19 -21.81 4.35
N TRP A 286 -38.89 -22.96 4.95
CA TRP A 286 -37.53 -23.46 5.07
C TRP A 286 -37.31 -24.57 4.06
N TYR A 287 -36.12 -24.63 3.48
CA TYR A 287 -35.73 -25.64 2.52
C TYR A 287 -34.27 -25.99 2.75
N ASN A 288 -33.88 -27.18 2.33
CA ASN A 288 -32.51 -27.60 2.49
C ASN A 288 -31.64 -27.03 1.36
N SER A 289 -30.68 -26.18 1.70
CA SER A 289 -29.75 -25.55 0.76
C SER A 289 -28.46 -26.35 0.54
N THR A 290 -28.43 -27.66 0.85
CA THR A 290 -27.25 -28.54 0.70
C THR A 290 -26.64 -28.53 -0.72
N TYR A 291 -27.43 -28.13 -1.74
CA TYR A 291 -26.99 -28.02 -3.14
C TYR A 291 -26.36 -26.67 -3.51
N ASN A 292 -26.31 -25.72 -2.57
CA ASN A 292 -25.61 -24.46 -2.77
C ASN A 292 -24.12 -24.64 -2.40
N ASN A 293 -23.27 -24.82 -3.40
CA ASN A 293 -21.81 -24.89 -3.25
C ASN A 293 -21.23 -23.48 -3.09
N ASP A 294 -21.53 -22.83 -1.96
CA ASP A 294 -21.04 -21.50 -1.66
C ASP A 294 -19.55 -21.56 -1.28
N THR A 295 -18.71 -21.46 -2.31
CA THR A 295 -17.25 -21.41 -2.17
C THR A 295 -16.71 -20.00 -2.36
N GLY A 296 -17.57 -19.00 -2.62
CA GLY A 296 -17.18 -17.62 -2.96
C GLY A 296 -16.56 -17.43 -4.35
N TYR A 297 -16.22 -18.52 -5.06
CA TYR A 297 -15.56 -18.48 -6.38
C TYR A 297 -16.41 -19.00 -7.54
N VAL A 298 -17.53 -19.67 -7.25
CA VAL A 298 -18.42 -20.28 -8.25
C VAL A 298 -19.80 -19.62 -8.15
N PRO A 299 -20.47 -19.28 -9.27
CA PRO A 299 -21.82 -18.72 -9.24
C PRO A 299 -22.79 -19.62 -8.47
N ILE A 300 -23.64 -18.99 -7.66
CA ILE A 300 -24.60 -19.62 -6.75
C ILE A 300 -25.59 -20.46 -7.56
N ALA A 301 -25.82 -21.71 -7.16
CA ALA A 301 -26.83 -22.56 -7.80
C ALA A 301 -28.23 -22.02 -7.53
N LEU A 302 -29.07 -22.01 -8.56
CA LEU A 302 -30.44 -21.52 -8.45
C LEU A 302 -31.27 -22.42 -7.54
N LEU A 303 -32.26 -21.85 -6.85
CA LEU A 303 -33.11 -22.58 -5.91
C LEU A 303 -34.54 -22.73 -6.46
N ARG A 304 -35.13 -23.91 -6.26
CA ARG A 304 -36.48 -24.30 -6.70
C ARG A 304 -37.59 -23.81 -5.73
N VAL A 305 -37.47 -22.59 -5.23
CA VAL A 305 -38.42 -21.98 -4.26
C VAL A 305 -39.78 -21.62 -4.88
N PRO A 306 -39.89 -21.12 -6.14
CA PRO A 306 -41.17 -20.67 -6.70
C PRO A 306 -42.29 -21.72 -6.66
N ARG A 307 -41.96 -23.01 -6.89
CA ARG A 307 -42.97 -24.09 -6.83
C ARG A 307 -43.45 -24.37 -5.41
N SER A 308 -42.56 -24.30 -4.42
CA SER A 308 -42.89 -24.45 -3.00
C SER A 308 -43.88 -23.38 -2.55
N LEU A 309 -43.61 -22.12 -2.90
CA LEU A 309 -44.51 -21.00 -2.61
C LEU A 309 -45.85 -21.12 -3.34
N ASN A 310 -45.85 -21.53 -4.61
CA ASN A 310 -47.08 -21.73 -5.38
C ASN A 310 -47.96 -22.84 -4.75
N ALA A 311 -47.36 -23.95 -4.30
CA ALA A 311 -48.11 -25.03 -3.64
C ALA A 311 -48.79 -24.55 -2.35
N ALA A 312 -48.06 -23.85 -1.48
CA ALA A 312 -48.61 -23.32 -0.22
C ALA A 312 -49.68 -22.24 -0.47
N SER A 313 -49.48 -21.37 -1.45
CA SER A 313 -50.45 -20.33 -1.82
C SER A 313 -51.74 -20.95 -2.40
N ASN A 314 -51.62 -21.99 -3.22
CA ASN A 314 -52.77 -22.72 -3.76
C ASN A 314 -53.54 -23.47 -2.67
N ALA A 315 -52.85 -24.09 -1.72
CA ALA A 315 -53.49 -24.72 -0.57
C ALA A 315 -54.34 -23.72 0.24
N TYR A 316 -53.81 -22.51 0.47
CA TYR A 316 -54.54 -21.43 1.14
C TYR A 316 -55.74 -20.92 0.34
N LEU A 317 -55.59 -20.73 -0.97
CA LEU A 317 -56.72 -20.32 -1.82
C LEU A 317 -57.82 -21.36 -1.90
N GLN A 318 -57.46 -22.64 -1.96
CA GLN A 318 -58.43 -23.73 -1.96
C GLN A 318 -59.18 -23.83 -0.63
N PHE A 319 -58.50 -23.54 0.48
CA PHE A 319 -59.14 -23.43 1.79
C PHE A 319 -60.19 -22.29 1.82
N LEU A 320 -59.89 -21.11 1.25
CA LEU A 320 -60.80 -19.96 1.26
C LEU A 320 -61.96 -20.03 0.25
N ARG A 321 -61.70 -20.51 -0.98
CA ARG A 321 -62.63 -20.38 -2.12
C ARG A 321 -63.09 -21.73 -2.68
N GLY A 322 -62.61 -22.84 -2.10
CA GLY A 322 -62.88 -24.20 -2.58
C GLY A 322 -61.89 -24.68 -3.65
N THR A 323 -61.94 -25.97 -3.97
CA THR A 323 -60.97 -26.71 -4.80
C THR A 323 -60.90 -26.30 -6.27
N GLY A 324 -61.81 -25.44 -6.73
CA GLY A 324 -61.86 -24.93 -8.10
C GLY A 324 -60.96 -23.71 -8.37
N VAL A 325 -60.41 -23.07 -7.34
CA VAL A 325 -59.56 -21.88 -7.48
C VAL A 325 -58.09 -22.23 -7.29
N MET A 326 -57.26 -21.88 -8.27
CA MET A 326 -55.82 -22.12 -8.24
C MET A 326 -55.05 -21.07 -9.05
N ILE A 327 -53.89 -20.67 -8.53
CA ILE A 327 -52.86 -19.92 -9.25
C ILE A 327 -52.05 -20.91 -10.08
N ARG A 328 -52.19 -20.82 -11.40
CA ARG A 328 -51.40 -21.61 -12.36
C ARG A 328 -50.01 -21.00 -12.51
N LEU A 329 -48.99 -21.74 -12.08
CA LEU A 329 -47.60 -21.43 -12.40
C LEU A 329 -47.20 -22.24 -13.63
N GLU A 330 -47.45 -21.68 -14.82
CA GLU A 330 -47.24 -22.38 -16.10
C GLU A 330 -45.77 -22.71 -16.35
N TYR A 331 -44.86 -21.77 -16.08
CA TYR A 331 -43.43 -21.97 -16.27
C TYR A 331 -42.58 -20.96 -15.49
N VAL A 332 -41.31 -21.33 -15.32
CA VAL A 332 -40.20 -20.44 -15.02
C VAL A 332 -39.33 -20.30 -16.26
N LYS A 333 -38.71 -19.13 -16.42
CA LYS A 333 -37.90 -18.80 -17.58
C LYS A 333 -36.77 -17.88 -17.13
N ASP A 334 -35.57 -18.13 -17.65
CA ASP A 334 -34.42 -17.27 -17.41
C ASP A 334 -34.58 -15.90 -18.08
N MET A 335 -33.77 -14.92 -17.68
CA MET A 335 -33.73 -13.62 -18.38
C MET A 335 -33.02 -13.78 -19.74
N PRO A 336 -33.43 -13.03 -20.77
CA PRO A 336 -32.70 -12.97 -22.03
C PRO A 336 -31.23 -12.61 -21.79
N LYS A 337 -30.31 -13.37 -22.40
CA LYS A 337 -28.87 -13.21 -22.21
C LYS A 337 -28.20 -12.89 -23.54
N SER A 338 -27.32 -11.90 -23.54
CA SER A 338 -26.41 -11.65 -24.67
C SER A 338 -25.29 -12.70 -24.71
N GLY A 339 -24.71 -12.92 -25.89
CA GLY A 339 -23.55 -13.80 -26.01
C GLY A 339 -22.39 -13.26 -25.19
N THR A 340 -21.85 -14.08 -24.30
CA THR A 340 -20.71 -13.71 -23.46
C THR A 340 -19.42 -14.20 -24.11
N ASP A 341 -18.59 -13.25 -24.52
CA ASP A 341 -17.21 -13.56 -24.91
C ASP A 341 -16.41 -13.84 -23.63
N ASN A 342 -15.94 -15.08 -23.45
CA ASN A 342 -15.05 -15.42 -22.33
C ASN A 342 -13.67 -14.78 -22.56
N ARG A 343 -13.53 -13.50 -22.21
CA ARG A 343 -12.25 -12.78 -22.23
C ARG A 343 -11.86 -12.44 -20.79
N PHE A 344 -10.73 -12.98 -20.34
CA PHE A 344 -10.18 -12.60 -19.04
C PHE A 344 -9.28 -11.40 -19.22
N ASP A 345 -9.62 -10.25 -18.62
CA ASP A 345 -8.70 -9.13 -18.59
C ASP A 345 -7.71 -9.27 -17.42
N PHE A 346 -6.49 -9.73 -17.72
CA PHE A 346 -5.42 -9.88 -16.73
C PHE A 346 -5.06 -8.57 -16.05
N SER A 347 -5.22 -7.44 -16.74
CA SER A 347 -4.98 -6.11 -16.17
C SER A 347 -6.02 -5.74 -15.12
N SER A 348 -7.23 -6.29 -15.21
CA SER A 348 -8.30 -6.07 -14.22
C SER A 348 -8.33 -7.16 -13.13
N ILE A 349 -7.85 -8.38 -13.41
CA ILE A 349 -7.85 -9.48 -12.42
C ILE A 349 -6.60 -9.48 -11.54
N LEU A 350 -5.42 -9.26 -12.13
CA LEU A 350 -4.13 -9.28 -11.46
C LEU A 350 -3.49 -7.89 -11.34
N GLY A 351 -4.11 -6.87 -11.95
CA GLY A 351 -3.59 -5.50 -11.94
C GLY A 351 -3.40 -4.93 -10.55
N ALA A 352 -4.32 -5.19 -9.60
CA ALA A 352 -4.18 -4.68 -8.24
C ALA A 352 -2.85 -5.07 -7.60
N LEU A 353 -2.43 -6.33 -7.72
CA LEU A 353 -1.14 -6.82 -7.20
C LEU A 353 0.06 -6.20 -7.94
N PHE A 354 0.11 -6.34 -9.27
CA PHE A 354 1.26 -5.89 -10.06
C PHE A 354 1.41 -4.38 -10.04
N PHE A 355 0.31 -3.63 -10.14
CA PHE A 355 0.33 -2.17 -10.08
C PHE A 355 0.68 -1.68 -8.67
N THR A 356 0.29 -2.39 -7.60
CA THR A 356 0.76 -2.08 -6.24
C THR A 356 2.28 -2.14 -6.18
N TRP A 357 2.91 -3.16 -6.75
CA TRP A 357 4.38 -3.26 -6.77
C TRP A 357 5.03 -2.17 -7.63
N ILE A 358 4.48 -1.90 -8.80
CA ILE A 358 5.01 -0.86 -9.71
C ILE A 358 5.00 0.51 -9.04
N VAL A 359 3.88 0.90 -8.43
CA VAL A 359 3.75 2.21 -7.78
C VAL A 359 4.63 2.28 -6.52
N ASN A 360 4.71 1.20 -5.74
CA ASN A 360 5.56 1.15 -4.55
C ASN A 360 7.07 1.14 -4.84
N LEU A 361 7.51 0.74 -6.03
CA LEU A 361 8.94 0.58 -6.36
C LEU A 361 9.77 1.86 -6.20
N LEU A 362 9.15 3.03 -6.27
CA LEU A 362 9.83 4.31 -6.04
C LEU A 362 10.24 4.51 -4.58
N LEU A 363 9.58 3.86 -3.62
CA LEU A 363 9.87 4.01 -2.19
C LEU A 363 11.30 3.59 -1.84
N PRO A 364 11.78 2.37 -2.19
CA PRO A 364 13.17 1.98 -2.00
C PRO A 364 14.19 2.93 -2.64
N VAL A 365 13.87 3.53 -3.79
CA VAL A 365 14.76 4.46 -4.51
C VAL A 365 14.93 5.76 -3.72
N ILE A 366 13.82 6.34 -3.26
CA ILE A 366 13.83 7.56 -2.42
C ILE A 366 14.54 7.28 -1.09
N LEU A 367 14.22 6.15 -0.46
CA LEU A 367 14.81 5.73 0.81
C LEU A 367 16.33 5.53 0.69
N ASN A 368 16.80 4.86 -0.36
CA ASN A 368 18.22 4.68 -0.63
C ASN A 368 18.95 6.02 -0.72
N TYR A 369 18.41 6.97 -1.49
CA TYR A 369 19.00 8.30 -1.62
C TYR A 369 19.11 9.03 -0.27
N LEU A 370 18.01 9.05 0.51
CA LEU A 370 17.97 9.73 1.81
C LEU A 370 18.96 9.10 2.81
N VAL A 371 19.01 7.77 2.86
CA VAL A 371 19.91 7.05 3.75
C VAL A 371 21.36 7.16 3.26
N TYR A 372 21.61 7.26 1.95
CA TYR A 372 22.94 7.49 1.39
C TYR A 372 23.49 8.86 1.83
N GLU A 373 22.70 9.93 1.71
CA GLU A 373 23.11 11.26 2.18
C GLU A 373 23.38 11.29 3.70
N LYS A 374 22.60 10.51 4.48
CA LYS A 374 22.78 10.37 5.93
C LYS A 374 24.03 9.55 6.27
N GLN A 375 24.23 8.39 5.65
CA GLN A 375 25.36 7.49 5.89
C GLN A 375 26.70 8.17 5.57
N GLN A 376 26.74 8.90 4.44
CA GLN A 376 27.92 9.65 4.02
C GLN A 376 28.06 11.01 4.72
N LYS A 377 27.17 11.34 5.69
CA LYS A 377 27.14 12.61 6.43
C LYS A 377 27.13 13.86 5.51
N LEU A 378 26.60 13.71 4.29
CA LEU A 378 26.57 14.76 3.28
C LEU A 378 25.66 15.92 3.70
N LYS A 379 24.56 15.62 4.40
CA LYS A 379 23.68 16.64 4.99
C LYS A 379 24.42 17.52 6.01
N VAL A 380 25.30 16.91 6.81
CA VAL A 380 26.03 17.62 7.87
C VAL A 380 27.05 18.58 7.28
N ILE A 381 27.82 18.15 6.27
CA ILE A 381 28.77 19.03 5.59
C ILE A 381 28.07 20.16 4.83
N MET A 382 26.89 19.92 4.25
CA MET A 382 26.08 20.99 3.64
C MET A 382 25.66 22.03 4.70
N LYS A 383 25.22 21.57 5.88
CA LYS A 383 24.85 22.45 7.00
C LYS A 383 26.04 23.28 7.49
N MET A 384 27.22 22.67 7.63
CA MET A 384 28.46 23.36 7.99
C MET A 384 28.86 24.48 7.02
N HIS A 385 28.45 24.37 5.75
CA HIS A 385 28.70 25.39 4.73
C HIS A 385 27.57 26.44 4.63
N GLY A 386 26.64 26.45 5.60
CA GLY A 386 25.60 27.47 5.74
C GLY A 386 24.23 27.08 5.18
N LEU A 387 24.00 25.82 4.80
CA LEU A 387 22.67 25.36 4.36
C LEU A 387 21.71 25.28 5.56
N LYS A 388 20.56 25.95 5.46
CA LYS A 388 19.49 25.86 6.46
C LYS A 388 18.66 24.58 6.26
N ASP A 389 18.08 24.05 7.34
CA ASP A 389 17.27 22.82 7.29
C ASP A 389 15.98 22.97 6.45
N ALA A 390 15.33 24.14 6.46
CA ALA A 390 14.08 24.37 5.72
C ALA A 390 14.23 24.26 4.18
N PRO A 391 15.20 24.95 3.53
CA PRO A 391 15.45 24.76 2.10
C PRO A 391 15.70 23.30 1.75
N TYR A 392 16.53 22.59 2.54
CA TYR A 392 16.83 21.18 2.30
C TYR A 392 15.56 20.32 2.20
N TRP A 393 14.65 20.44 3.18
CA TRP A 393 13.41 19.67 3.21
C TRP A 393 12.49 20.00 2.03
N VAL A 394 12.21 21.28 1.78
CA VAL A 394 11.29 21.72 0.71
C VAL A 394 11.76 21.25 -0.66
N ILE A 395 13.05 21.36 -0.94
CA ILE A 395 13.60 21.02 -2.26
C ILE A 395 13.74 19.52 -2.42
N SER A 396 14.15 18.82 -1.37
CA SER A 396 14.21 17.36 -1.41
C SER A 396 12.82 16.79 -1.66
N TYR A 397 11.79 17.31 -0.96
CA TYR A 397 10.40 16.92 -1.17
C TYR A 397 9.94 17.25 -2.60
N ALA A 398 10.12 18.49 -3.06
CA ALA A 398 9.71 18.91 -4.41
C ALA A 398 10.42 18.11 -5.51
N TYR A 399 11.70 17.78 -5.31
CA TYR A 399 12.48 16.96 -6.22
C TYR A 399 11.94 15.54 -6.32
N PHE A 400 11.68 14.87 -5.19
CA PHE A 400 11.10 13.53 -5.21
C PHE A 400 9.67 13.54 -5.76
N PHE A 401 8.87 14.56 -5.43
CA PHE A 401 7.54 14.72 -6.00
C PHE A 401 7.60 14.84 -7.53
N SER A 402 8.50 15.67 -8.06
CA SER A 402 8.67 15.83 -9.51
C SER A 402 9.11 14.53 -10.18
N LEU A 403 10.05 13.80 -9.56
CA LEU A 403 10.53 12.51 -10.07
C LEU A 403 9.40 11.47 -10.10
N SER A 404 8.66 11.34 -9.00
CA SER A 404 7.56 10.39 -8.90
C SER A 404 6.39 10.76 -9.80
N ALA A 405 6.10 12.05 -9.98
CA ALA A 405 5.07 12.53 -10.90
C ALA A 405 5.40 12.15 -12.36
N VAL A 406 6.64 12.39 -12.80
CA VAL A 406 7.07 11.98 -14.15
C VAL A 406 6.95 10.47 -14.34
N TYR A 407 7.38 9.68 -13.34
CA TYR A 407 7.25 8.23 -13.38
C TYR A 407 5.77 7.78 -13.51
N MET A 408 4.87 8.35 -12.71
CA MET A 408 3.45 7.99 -12.73
C MET A 408 2.75 8.43 -14.01
N ILE A 409 3.08 9.61 -14.54
CA ILE A 409 2.56 10.07 -15.83
C ILE A 409 2.98 9.12 -16.94
N CYS A 410 4.26 8.74 -16.99
CA CYS A 410 4.75 7.74 -17.95
C CYS A 410 4.00 6.42 -17.79
N PHE A 411 3.84 5.91 -16.56
CA PHE A 411 3.15 4.65 -16.30
C PHE A 411 1.69 4.65 -16.81
N VAL A 412 0.92 5.70 -16.51
CA VAL A 412 -0.48 5.82 -16.98
C VAL A 412 -0.55 5.99 -18.50
N ILE A 413 0.32 6.82 -19.11
CA ILE A 413 0.36 7.00 -20.57
C ILE A 413 0.68 5.68 -21.27
N PHE A 414 1.74 4.98 -20.83
CA PHE A 414 2.12 3.70 -21.44
C PHE A 414 1.03 2.64 -21.25
N GLY A 415 0.45 2.53 -20.05
CA GLY A 415 -0.65 1.61 -19.78
C GLY A 415 -1.87 1.88 -20.67
N SER A 416 -2.18 3.15 -20.91
CA SER A 416 -3.27 3.58 -21.79
C SER A 416 -2.97 3.31 -23.27
N VAL A 417 -1.77 3.64 -23.76
CA VAL A 417 -1.35 3.42 -25.16
C VAL A 417 -1.33 1.93 -25.51
N ILE A 418 -0.95 1.09 -24.55
CA ILE A 418 -0.95 -0.37 -24.68
C ILE A 418 -2.39 -0.94 -24.69
N GLY A 419 -3.40 -0.16 -24.30
CA GLY A 419 -4.81 -0.55 -24.32
C GLY A 419 -5.24 -1.38 -23.12
N LEU A 420 -4.56 -1.25 -21.97
CA LEU A 420 -4.98 -1.91 -20.73
C LEU A 420 -6.29 -1.28 -20.23
N LYS A 421 -7.36 -2.07 -20.16
CA LYS A 421 -8.71 -1.57 -19.86
C LYS A 421 -8.80 -0.95 -18.46
N PHE A 422 -7.96 -1.40 -17.54
CA PHE A 422 -7.76 -0.78 -16.23
C PHE A 422 -7.57 0.76 -16.31
N PHE A 423 -6.75 1.23 -17.26
CA PHE A 423 -6.47 2.66 -17.41
C PHE A 423 -7.47 3.37 -18.33
N THR A 424 -7.97 2.69 -19.37
CA THR A 424 -8.82 3.32 -20.40
C THR A 424 -10.30 3.38 -20.04
N LEU A 425 -10.81 2.45 -19.23
CA LEU A 425 -12.24 2.42 -18.85
C LEU A 425 -12.55 3.31 -17.64
N ASN A 426 -11.59 3.51 -16.75
CA ASN A 426 -11.74 4.34 -15.55
C ASN A 426 -11.46 5.81 -15.86
N ASP A 427 -12.14 6.74 -15.17
CA ASP A 427 -11.94 8.18 -15.36
C ASP A 427 -10.50 8.63 -15.00
N TYR A 428 -9.82 9.29 -15.95
CA TYR A 428 -8.45 9.78 -15.74
C TYR A 428 -8.33 10.82 -14.64
N GLY A 429 -9.40 11.58 -14.35
CA GLY A 429 -9.43 12.57 -13.28
C GLY A 429 -9.32 11.91 -11.89
N ILE A 430 -10.06 10.81 -11.67
CA ILE A 430 -9.99 10.06 -10.41
C ILE A 430 -8.60 9.41 -10.27
N GLN A 431 -8.09 8.80 -11.34
CA GLN A 431 -6.74 8.22 -11.35
C GLN A 431 -5.67 9.27 -11.00
N PHE A 432 -5.76 10.48 -11.57
CA PHE A 432 -4.84 11.56 -11.28
C PHE A 432 -4.87 11.96 -9.79
N VAL A 433 -6.06 12.17 -9.21
CA VAL A 433 -6.21 12.53 -7.80
C VAL A 433 -5.69 11.42 -6.89
N PHE A 434 -6.05 10.17 -7.17
CA PHE A 434 -5.60 9.01 -6.41
C PHE A 434 -4.07 8.89 -6.38
N TYR A 435 -3.42 8.90 -7.55
CA TYR A 435 -1.97 8.80 -7.62
C TYR A 435 -1.29 10.04 -7.02
N ALA A 436 -1.83 11.25 -7.21
CA ALA A 436 -1.26 12.47 -6.63
C ALA A 436 -1.22 12.41 -5.09
N ILE A 437 -2.30 11.96 -4.45
CA ILE A 437 -2.33 11.79 -2.99
C ILE A 437 -1.34 10.72 -2.56
N TYR A 438 -1.34 9.57 -3.25
CA TYR A 438 -0.44 8.47 -2.91
C TYR A 438 1.04 8.83 -3.05
N LEU A 439 1.41 9.60 -4.09
CA LEU A 439 2.78 10.06 -4.28
C LEU A 439 3.29 10.91 -3.10
N ASN A 440 2.43 11.77 -2.56
CA ASN A 440 2.77 12.57 -1.37
C ASN A 440 2.98 11.65 -0.15
N LEU A 441 2.08 10.69 0.05
CA LEU A 441 2.15 9.73 1.15
C LEU A 441 3.42 8.86 1.07
N GLN A 442 3.77 8.35 -0.11
CA GLN A 442 4.97 7.55 -0.37
C GLN A 442 6.26 8.32 0.01
N ILE A 443 6.34 9.59 -0.36
CA ILE A 443 7.49 10.44 -0.04
C ILE A 443 7.62 10.62 1.48
N VAL A 444 6.52 10.93 2.15
CA VAL A 444 6.51 11.14 3.61
C VAL A 444 6.95 9.89 4.38
N ILE A 445 6.48 8.72 3.97
CA ILE A 445 6.91 7.44 4.55
C ILE A 445 8.40 7.21 4.33
N ALA A 446 8.94 7.53 3.15
CA ALA A 446 10.36 7.41 2.87
C ALA A 446 11.20 8.30 3.82
N PHE A 447 10.75 9.55 4.06
CA PHE A 447 11.39 10.45 5.01
C PHE A 447 11.33 9.92 6.44
N LEU A 448 10.19 9.35 6.85
CA LEU A 448 10.02 8.74 8.16
C LEU A 448 10.93 7.51 8.34
N MET A 449 10.93 6.59 7.38
CA MET A 449 11.76 5.38 7.40
C MET A 449 13.26 5.72 7.43
N ALA A 450 13.70 6.75 6.68
CA ALA A 450 15.10 7.18 6.65
C ALA A 450 15.64 7.60 8.03
N VAL A 451 14.78 7.96 8.98
CA VAL A 451 15.18 8.27 10.36
C VAL A 451 15.73 7.04 11.08
N PHE A 452 15.13 5.87 10.85
CA PHE A 452 15.48 4.62 11.56
C PHE A 452 16.69 3.88 10.96
N PHE A 453 17.05 4.17 9.70
CA PHE A 453 18.16 3.49 9.04
C PHE A 453 19.48 4.25 9.09
N SER A 454 20.56 3.52 9.32
CA SER A 454 21.94 4.02 9.36
C SER A 454 22.77 3.59 8.15
N SER A 455 22.36 2.48 7.50
CA SER A 455 23.07 1.85 6.39
C SER A 455 22.15 1.75 5.17
N VAL A 456 22.69 2.11 4.01
CA VAL A 456 21.98 2.04 2.73
C VAL A 456 21.55 0.61 2.43
N LYS A 457 22.44 -0.38 2.63
CA LYS A 457 22.16 -1.78 2.28
C LYS A 457 20.95 -2.32 3.03
N THR A 458 20.87 -2.06 4.34
CA THR A 458 19.75 -2.53 5.17
C THR A 458 18.46 -1.81 4.80
N ALA A 459 18.52 -0.48 4.57
CA ALA A 459 17.37 0.30 4.13
C ALA A 459 16.80 -0.18 2.79
N THR A 460 17.66 -0.50 1.82
CA THR A 460 17.22 -1.00 0.52
C THR A 460 16.54 -2.36 0.62
N VAL A 461 17.10 -3.30 1.38
CA VAL A 461 16.53 -4.65 1.53
C VAL A 461 15.16 -4.57 2.22
N ILE A 462 15.07 -3.82 3.33
CA ILE A 462 13.81 -3.66 4.06
C ILE A 462 12.77 -2.90 3.23
N GLY A 463 13.20 -1.91 2.44
CA GLY A 463 12.35 -1.22 1.48
C GLY A 463 11.73 -2.20 0.47
N TYR A 464 12.53 -3.06 -0.17
CA TYR A 464 11.99 -4.06 -1.10
C TYR A 464 11.10 -5.11 -0.42
N ILE A 465 11.47 -5.57 0.79
CA ILE A 465 10.61 -6.47 1.57
C ILE A 465 9.24 -5.83 1.81
N TYR A 466 9.20 -4.54 2.19
CA TYR A 466 7.95 -3.80 2.35
C TYR A 466 7.12 -3.75 1.06
N VAL A 467 7.75 -3.48 -0.10
CA VAL A 467 7.05 -3.46 -1.40
C VAL A 467 6.40 -4.81 -1.71
N PHE A 468 7.15 -5.91 -1.61
CA PHE A 468 6.61 -7.23 -1.94
C PHE A 468 5.59 -7.71 -0.89
N ALA A 469 5.90 -7.53 0.40
CA ALA A 469 5.02 -7.94 1.49
C ALA A 469 3.69 -7.20 1.45
N SER A 470 3.68 -5.88 1.19
CA SER A 470 2.44 -5.11 1.12
C SER A 470 1.52 -5.57 -0.02
N GLY A 471 2.08 -5.83 -1.22
CA GLY A 471 1.28 -6.35 -2.33
C GLY A 471 0.76 -7.78 -2.09
N LEU A 472 1.61 -8.70 -1.59
CA LEU A 472 1.20 -10.09 -1.32
C LEU A 472 0.18 -10.20 -0.19
N LEU A 473 0.41 -9.50 0.93
CA LEU A 473 -0.55 -9.44 2.02
C LEU A 473 -1.84 -8.72 1.59
N GLY A 474 -1.76 -7.71 0.73
CA GLY A 474 -2.94 -7.12 0.09
C GLY A 474 -3.78 -8.17 -0.66
N GLN A 475 -3.14 -8.95 -1.54
CA GLN A 475 -3.83 -9.96 -2.35
C GLN A 475 -4.39 -11.14 -1.56
N PHE A 476 -3.63 -11.67 -0.60
CA PHE A 476 -4.00 -12.92 0.08
C PHE A 476 -4.69 -12.73 1.43
N LEU A 477 -4.44 -11.61 2.11
CA LEU A 477 -5.00 -11.33 3.43
C LEU A 477 -6.08 -10.25 3.34
N LEU A 478 -5.75 -9.06 2.82
CA LEU A 478 -6.70 -7.95 2.80
C LEU A 478 -7.90 -8.25 1.89
N ARG A 479 -7.66 -8.79 0.69
CA ARG A 479 -8.75 -9.17 -0.24
C ARG A 479 -9.76 -10.13 0.40
N PHE A 480 -9.27 -11.15 1.11
CA PHE A 480 -10.12 -12.13 1.77
C PHE A 480 -11.06 -11.49 2.80
N PHE A 481 -10.55 -10.58 3.64
CA PHE A 481 -11.39 -9.88 4.62
C PHE A 481 -12.30 -8.81 4.02
N MET A 482 -11.96 -8.27 2.85
CA MET A 482 -12.78 -7.29 2.16
C MET A 482 -13.99 -7.90 1.44
N GLU A 483 -13.84 -9.13 0.95
CA GLU A 483 -14.91 -9.87 0.27
C GLU A 483 -15.90 -10.50 1.27
N ASP A 484 -15.47 -10.71 2.53
CA ASP A 484 -16.33 -11.21 3.60
C ASP A 484 -17.23 -10.10 4.19
N SER A 485 -18.52 -10.15 3.84
CA SER A 485 -19.54 -9.21 4.34
C SER A 485 -19.78 -9.27 5.86
N SER A 486 -19.36 -10.36 6.53
CA SER A 486 -19.51 -10.53 7.98
C SER A 486 -18.39 -9.86 8.78
N PHE A 487 -17.28 -9.48 8.14
CA PHE A 487 -16.12 -8.95 8.82
C PHE A 487 -16.30 -7.47 9.25
N PRO A 488 -15.95 -7.10 10.49
CA PRO A 488 -16.15 -5.73 10.97
C PRO A 488 -15.31 -4.69 10.19
N ARG A 489 -15.98 -3.70 9.60
CA ARG A 489 -15.35 -2.62 8.82
C ARG A 489 -14.25 -1.85 9.59
N GLY A 490 -14.36 -1.75 10.91
CA GLY A 490 -13.37 -1.06 11.74
C GLY A 490 -11.96 -1.69 11.66
N TRP A 491 -11.88 -3.03 11.59
CA TRP A 491 -10.59 -3.72 11.48
C TRP A 491 -9.95 -3.55 10.10
N ILE A 492 -10.77 -3.45 9.04
CA ILE A 492 -10.29 -3.15 7.69
C ILE A 492 -9.61 -1.77 7.67
N ILE A 493 -10.25 -0.76 8.27
CA ILE A 493 -9.67 0.59 8.38
C ILE A 493 -8.34 0.58 9.13
N VAL A 494 -8.21 -0.21 10.21
CA VAL A 494 -6.95 -0.33 10.97
C VAL A 494 -5.83 -0.93 10.12
N MET A 495 -6.14 -1.93 9.30
CA MET A 495 -5.16 -2.50 8.37
C MET A 495 -4.76 -1.47 7.30
N GLU A 496 -5.72 -0.70 6.79
CA GLU A 496 -5.49 0.33 5.77
C GLU A 496 -4.57 1.47 6.23
N ILE A 497 -4.38 1.67 7.56
CA ILE A 497 -3.38 2.61 8.12
C ILE A 497 -1.97 2.34 7.57
N VAL A 498 -1.69 1.10 7.16
CA VAL A 498 -0.45 0.77 6.45
C VAL A 498 -0.57 1.25 5.01
N PRO A 499 0.24 2.23 4.56
CA PRO A 499 0.03 2.88 3.27
C PRO A 499 0.12 1.96 2.03
N GLY A 500 0.81 0.83 2.16
CA GLY A 500 0.82 -0.20 1.11
C GLY A 500 -0.53 -0.91 0.94
N PHE A 501 -1.31 -1.05 2.02
CA PHE A 501 -2.64 -1.66 2.00
C PHE A 501 -3.72 -0.70 1.51
N SER A 502 -3.66 0.59 1.88
CA SER A 502 -4.55 1.60 1.30
C SER A 502 -4.33 1.73 -0.22
N LEU A 503 -3.08 1.68 -0.70
CA LEU A 503 -2.80 1.62 -2.14
C LEU A 503 -3.45 0.40 -2.81
N TYR A 504 -3.24 -0.78 -2.22
CA TYR A 504 -3.81 -2.01 -2.76
C TYR A 504 -5.34 -1.95 -2.82
N ARG A 505 -6.01 -1.45 -1.77
CA ARG A 505 -7.48 -1.26 -1.76
C ARG A 505 -7.93 -0.36 -2.92
N GLY A 506 -7.31 0.81 -3.09
CA GLY A 506 -7.70 1.73 -4.17
C GLY A 506 -7.49 1.15 -5.56
N LEU A 507 -6.39 0.42 -5.78
CA LEU A 507 -6.13 -0.28 -7.04
C LEU A 507 -7.09 -1.46 -7.26
N TYR A 508 -7.48 -2.17 -6.21
CA TYR A 508 -8.49 -3.23 -6.26
C TYR A 508 -9.84 -2.67 -6.71
N GLU A 509 -10.29 -1.53 -6.16
CA GLU A 509 -11.54 -0.90 -6.58
C GLU A 509 -11.52 -0.50 -8.06
N PHE A 510 -10.44 0.13 -8.53
CA PHE A 510 -10.30 0.42 -9.97
C PHE A 510 -10.36 -0.83 -10.84
N ALA A 511 -9.76 -1.92 -10.37
CA ALA A 511 -9.71 -3.18 -11.09
C ALA A 511 -11.09 -3.85 -11.16
N GLN A 512 -11.86 -3.83 -10.07
CA GLN A 512 -13.23 -4.35 -10.03
C GLN A 512 -14.17 -3.56 -10.94
N TYR A 513 -14.12 -2.23 -10.89
CA TYR A 513 -14.96 -1.39 -11.77
C TYR A 513 -14.57 -1.50 -13.24
N ALA A 514 -13.28 -1.65 -13.56
CA ALA A 514 -12.84 -1.92 -14.93
C ALA A 514 -13.33 -3.29 -15.42
N PHE A 515 -13.24 -4.32 -14.58
CA PHE A 515 -13.71 -5.68 -14.90
C PHE A 515 -15.24 -5.71 -15.11
N MET A 516 -16.01 -5.10 -14.22
CA MET A 516 -17.47 -5.02 -14.33
C MET A 516 -17.88 -4.20 -15.56
N GLY A 517 -17.23 -3.06 -15.81
CA GLY A 517 -17.49 -2.22 -16.97
C GLY A 517 -17.23 -2.96 -18.29
N ASP A 518 -16.13 -3.70 -18.38
CA ASP A 518 -15.82 -4.49 -19.57
C ASP A 518 -16.84 -5.60 -19.85
N ASN A 519 -17.21 -6.37 -18.82
CA ASN A 519 -18.20 -7.45 -18.93
C ASN A 519 -19.60 -6.94 -19.28
N MET A 520 -20.00 -5.79 -18.74
CA MET A 520 -21.29 -5.16 -19.03
C MET A 520 -21.28 -4.30 -20.30
N ARG A 521 -20.12 -4.15 -20.98
CA ARG A 521 -19.90 -3.21 -22.09
C ARG A 521 -20.31 -1.77 -21.74
N THR A 522 -20.02 -1.37 -20.50
CA THR A 522 -20.23 -0.03 -19.96
C THR A 522 -18.89 0.63 -19.59
N SER A 523 -18.93 1.85 -19.06
CA SER A 523 -17.71 2.52 -18.55
C SER A 523 -17.31 2.00 -17.17
N GLY A 524 -16.03 2.12 -16.83
CA GLY A 524 -15.53 1.90 -15.47
C GLY A 524 -15.93 3.01 -14.50
N MET A 525 -15.13 3.17 -13.44
CA MET A 525 -15.43 4.07 -12.32
C MET A 525 -15.48 5.54 -12.76
N ARG A 526 -16.56 6.24 -12.38
CA ARG A 526 -16.77 7.68 -12.57
C ARG A 526 -16.97 8.39 -11.23
N TRP A 527 -16.92 9.73 -11.27
CA TRP A 527 -17.03 10.58 -10.07
C TRP A 527 -18.33 10.37 -9.27
N LYS A 528 -19.42 10.05 -9.96
CA LYS A 528 -20.71 9.74 -9.32
C LYS A 528 -20.65 8.46 -8.49
N ASP A 529 -19.83 7.48 -8.88
CA ASP A 529 -19.77 6.16 -8.26
C ASP A 529 -19.02 6.20 -6.93
N LEU A 530 -18.26 7.28 -6.65
CA LEU A 530 -17.63 7.52 -5.34
C LEU A 530 -18.65 7.78 -4.21
N SER A 531 -19.89 8.08 -4.56
CA SER A 531 -20.98 8.27 -3.59
C SER A 531 -21.68 6.97 -3.20
N ASP A 532 -21.38 5.86 -3.89
CA ASP A 532 -21.97 4.55 -3.58
C ASP A 532 -21.44 4.01 -2.25
N SER A 533 -22.35 3.52 -1.41
CA SER A 533 -22.06 2.87 -0.13
C SER A 533 -21.24 1.58 -0.24
N GLN A 534 -21.27 0.92 -1.40
CA GLN A 534 -20.48 -0.29 -1.68
C GLN A 534 -19.07 0.04 -2.21
N ASN A 535 -18.85 1.28 -2.68
CA ASN A 535 -17.56 1.72 -3.19
C ASN A 535 -16.64 2.17 -2.04
N GLY A 536 -15.52 1.48 -1.85
CA GLY A 536 -14.51 1.84 -0.85
C GLY A 536 -13.62 3.02 -1.25
N MET A 537 -13.62 3.46 -2.51
CA MET A 537 -12.66 4.44 -3.04
C MET A 537 -12.68 5.78 -2.30
N ARG A 538 -13.87 6.27 -1.93
CA ARG A 538 -14.00 7.51 -1.15
C ARG A 538 -13.31 7.40 0.22
N ASN A 539 -13.50 6.27 0.91
CA ASN A 539 -12.89 6.03 2.22
C ASN A 539 -11.37 5.96 2.11
N VAL A 540 -10.85 5.26 1.09
CA VAL A 540 -9.41 5.16 0.81
C VAL A 540 -8.78 6.53 0.59
N LEU A 541 -9.41 7.39 -0.22
CA LEU A 541 -8.91 8.74 -0.49
C LEU A 541 -8.86 9.60 0.79
N ILE A 542 -9.86 9.48 1.66
CA ILE A 542 -9.89 10.17 2.95
C ILE A 542 -8.77 9.65 3.85
N ILE A 543 -8.61 8.33 3.98
CA ILE A 543 -7.58 7.70 4.81
C ILE A 543 -6.19 8.13 4.36
N MET A 544 -5.87 8.02 3.06
CA MET A 544 -4.57 8.43 2.53
C MET A 544 -4.27 9.92 2.77
N THR A 545 -5.29 10.78 2.66
CA THR A 545 -5.14 12.22 2.90
C THR A 545 -4.86 12.50 4.37
N VAL A 546 -5.58 11.84 5.29
CA VAL A 546 -5.37 11.96 6.73
C VAL A 546 -3.99 11.43 7.14
N GLU A 547 -3.59 10.27 6.62
CA GLU A 547 -2.25 9.70 6.83
C GLU A 547 -1.15 10.67 6.40
N TRP A 548 -1.29 11.26 5.21
CA TRP A 548 -0.33 12.24 4.73
C TRP A 548 -0.23 13.46 5.66
N LEU A 549 -1.36 14.01 6.12
CA LEU A 549 -1.41 15.14 7.03
C LEU A 549 -0.81 14.84 8.42
N VAL A 550 -0.93 13.59 8.90
CA VAL A 550 -0.37 13.18 10.21
C VAL A 550 1.11 12.81 10.11
N LEU A 551 1.49 12.05 9.09
CA LEU A 551 2.85 11.53 8.94
C LEU A 551 3.85 12.63 8.53
N LEU A 552 3.42 13.67 7.82
CA LEU A 552 4.33 14.74 7.37
C LEU A 552 4.93 15.53 8.55
N PRO A 553 4.14 16.06 9.51
CA PRO A 553 4.68 16.65 10.73
C PRO A 553 5.49 15.67 11.56
N ALA A 554 5.06 14.41 11.67
CA ALA A 554 5.77 13.38 12.42
C ALA A 554 7.17 13.10 11.85
N ALA A 555 7.28 12.97 10.52
CA ALA A 555 8.56 12.79 9.83
C ALA A 555 9.49 13.99 10.01
N TYR A 556 8.94 15.21 9.94
CA TYR A 556 9.71 16.44 10.17
C TYR A 556 10.22 16.54 11.62
N TYR A 557 9.35 16.24 12.60
CA TYR A 557 9.68 16.27 14.02
C TYR A 557 10.73 15.20 14.39
N LEU A 558 10.50 13.94 14.03
CA LEU A 558 11.45 12.86 14.28
C LEU A 558 12.77 13.08 13.54
N GLY A 559 12.73 13.64 12.33
CA GLY A 559 13.91 14.02 11.56
C GLY A 559 14.76 15.10 12.25
N GLN A 560 14.15 16.04 12.98
CA GLN A 560 14.89 17.01 13.81
C GLN A 560 15.48 16.37 15.07
N VAL A 561 14.69 15.56 15.78
CA VAL A 561 15.12 14.92 17.04
C VAL A 561 16.23 13.89 16.80
N ALA A 562 16.14 13.13 15.72
CA ALA A 562 17.12 12.11 15.34
C ALA A 562 18.29 12.65 14.51
N SER A 563 18.32 13.95 14.19
CA SER A 563 19.41 14.54 13.41
C SER A 563 20.74 14.35 14.12
N SER A 564 21.59 13.51 13.52
CA SER A 564 22.92 13.09 13.98
C SER A 564 23.97 14.20 13.77
N GLY A 565 23.63 15.42 14.18
CA GLY A 565 24.46 16.62 14.05
C GLY A 565 24.41 17.42 15.34
N GLY A 566 25.03 16.88 16.40
CA GLY A 566 25.44 17.56 17.62
C GLY A 566 24.38 18.11 18.56
N ILE A 567 23.43 18.89 18.06
CA ILE A 567 22.45 19.61 18.85
C ILE A 567 21.17 18.77 18.92
N ARG A 568 21.09 17.86 19.89
CA ARG A 568 19.80 17.24 20.28
C ARG A 568 18.88 18.36 20.76
N ARG A 569 18.01 18.86 19.89
CA ARG A 569 16.85 19.65 20.33
C ARG A 569 15.97 18.70 21.15
N GLY A 570 15.62 19.11 22.37
CA GLY A 570 14.79 18.28 23.25
C GLY A 570 13.42 17.98 22.60
N PRO A 571 12.73 16.90 23.00
CA PRO A 571 11.44 16.51 22.44
C PRO A 571 10.35 17.60 22.57
N LEU A 572 10.52 18.59 23.45
CA LEU A 572 9.55 19.67 23.69
C LEU A 572 9.95 21.02 23.07
N PHE A 573 10.72 21.03 21.97
CA PHE A 573 11.20 22.27 21.33
C PHE A 573 10.08 23.27 20.95
N PHE A 574 8.87 22.79 20.63
CA PHE A 574 7.73 23.65 20.25
C PHE A 574 7.20 24.52 21.41
N LEU A 575 7.31 24.06 22.67
CA LEU A 575 6.89 24.83 23.85
C LEU A 575 7.81 26.02 24.14
N GLN A 576 9.04 26.02 23.61
CA GLN A 576 9.97 27.16 23.74
C GLN A 576 9.64 28.32 22.79
N TYR A 577 8.81 28.11 21.76
CA TYR A 577 8.37 29.20 20.87
C TYR A 577 7.42 30.18 21.57
N PHE A 578 6.71 29.73 22.61
CA PHE A 578 5.83 30.57 23.44
C PHE A 578 6.56 31.28 24.59
N GLN A 579 7.86 31.03 24.79
CA GLN A 579 8.68 31.83 25.70
C GLN A 579 9.26 33.00 24.90
N LYS A 580 8.75 34.21 25.18
CA LYS A 580 9.30 35.47 24.65
C LYS A 580 10.83 35.41 24.69
N LYS A 581 11.50 35.65 23.54
CA LYS A 581 12.94 35.91 23.49
C LYS A 581 13.26 36.97 24.56
N PRO A 582 14.06 36.65 25.59
CA PRO A 582 14.60 37.70 26.43
C PRO A 582 15.57 38.48 25.54
N SER A 583 15.44 39.80 25.50
CA SER A 583 16.49 40.66 24.95
C SER A 583 17.83 40.25 25.55
N ALA A 584 18.83 40.07 24.69
CA ALA A 584 20.19 39.76 25.07
C ALA A 584 20.79 40.91 25.89
N SER A 585 20.54 40.89 27.19
CA SER A 585 21.34 41.55 28.21
C SER A 585 22.28 40.48 28.74
N PHE A 586 23.58 40.63 28.47
CA PHE A 586 24.65 39.86 29.12
C PHE A 586 24.44 39.89 30.64
N ARG A 587 23.90 38.81 31.21
CA ARG A 587 23.84 38.63 32.66
C ARG A 587 25.27 38.32 33.11
N LYS A 588 25.85 39.22 33.92
CA LYS A 588 27.05 38.97 34.72
C LYS A 588 26.94 37.60 35.41
N PRO A 589 27.97 36.74 35.36
CA PRO A 589 27.99 35.56 36.22
C PRO A 589 28.15 36.05 37.67
N SER A 590 27.16 35.75 38.51
CA SER A 590 27.34 35.87 39.95
C SER A 590 28.34 34.81 40.40
N LEU A 591 29.49 35.26 40.92
CA LEU A 591 30.44 34.47 41.71
C LEU A 591 29.69 33.83 42.89
N LYS A 592 29.19 32.61 42.70
CA LYS A 592 28.92 31.69 43.81
C LYS A 592 30.13 30.80 43.94
N GLN A 593 30.97 31.19 44.89
CA GLN A 593 32.03 30.39 45.46
C GLN A 593 31.39 29.12 46.04
N GLN A 594 31.41 28.04 45.27
CA GLN A 594 31.04 26.72 45.75
C GLN A 594 32.36 25.98 45.98
N GLU A 595 32.75 25.89 47.25
CA GLU A 595 33.89 25.10 47.71
C GLU A 595 33.75 23.65 47.23
N SER A 596 34.44 23.33 46.14
CA SER A 596 34.73 21.97 45.74
C SER A 596 36.11 21.59 46.28
N LYS A 597 36.15 20.53 47.10
CA LYS A 597 37.34 19.90 47.67
C LYS A 597 38.55 20.00 46.75
N VAL A 598 39.57 20.66 47.28
CA VAL A 598 40.88 20.90 46.68
C VAL A 598 41.54 19.58 46.29
N PHE A 599 41.60 19.32 44.98
CA PHE A 599 42.69 18.57 44.38
C PHE A 599 43.60 19.62 43.74
N VAL A 600 44.73 19.95 44.41
CA VAL A 600 45.77 20.80 43.82
C VAL A 600 46.49 19.94 42.77
N GLU A 601 45.96 19.91 41.56
CA GLU A 601 46.77 19.58 40.39
C GLU A 601 47.55 20.86 40.07
N MET A 602 48.88 20.79 40.06
CA MET A 602 49.76 21.92 39.70
C MET A 602 49.52 22.29 38.23
N GLU A 603 48.48 23.08 37.97
CA GLU A 603 48.21 23.66 36.66
C GLU A 603 49.42 24.49 36.22
N ARG A 604 49.92 24.21 35.02
CA ARG A 604 51.09 24.90 34.46
C ARG A 604 50.79 26.40 34.28
N PRO A 605 51.80 27.29 34.46
CA PRO A 605 51.58 28.74 34.47
C PRO A 605 51.03 29.30 33.16
N ASP A 606 51.33 28.66 32.02
CA ASP A 606 50.82 29.02 30.70
C ASP A 606 49.31 28.77 30.53
N VAL A 607 48.77 27.75 31.21
CA VAL A 607 47.35 27.41 31.21
C VAL A 607 46.54 28.42 32.03
N ARG A 608 47.06 28.81 33.19
CA ARG A 608 46.45 29.84 34.05
C ARG A 608 46.43 31.20 33.37
N GLN A 609 47.54 31.57 32.72
CA GLN A 609 47.65 32.83 32.00
C GLN A 609 46.64 32.93 30.85
N GLU A 610 46.46 31.88 30.04
CA GLU A 610 45.42 31.86 29.00
C GLU A 610 44.00 31.94 29.56
N ARG A 611 43.75 31.30 30.71
CA ARG A 611 42.45 31.36 31.37
C ARG A 611 42.13 32.77 31.86
N GLU A 612 43.08 33.46 32.47
CA GLU A 612 42.94 34.86 32.87
C GLU A 612 42.69 35.78 31.67
N VAL A 613 43.39 35.55 30.54
CA VAL A 613 43.16 36.28 29.29
C VAL A 613 41.74 36.05 28.77
N VAL A 614 41.25 34.80 28.75
CA VAL A 614 39.87 34.50 28.33
C VAL A 614 38.85 35.17 29.25
N GLU A 615 39.05 35.13 30.57
CA GLU A 615 38.16 35.75 31.55
C GLU A 615 38.09 37.28 31.37
N GLN A 616 39.22 37.94 31.07
CA GLN A 616 39.25 39.37 30.73
C GLN A 616 38.54 39.66 29.39
N LEU A 617 38.77 38.85 28.36
CA LEU A 617 38.16 39.04 27.03
C LEU A 617 36.64 38.85 27.03
N LEU A 618 36.11 38.01 27.92
CA LEU A 618 34.67 37.86 28.13
C LEU A 618 34.02 39.11 28.75
N LEU A 619 34.79 39.90 29.52
CA LEU A 619 34.32 41.13 30.16
C LEU A 619 34.40 42.36 29.25
N GLU A 620 35.46 42.46 28.44
CA GLU A 620 35.76 43.68 27.66
C GLU A 620 35.26 43.66 26.19
N GLN A 621 34.71 42.54 25.70
CA GLN A 621 34.24 42.40 24.31
C GLN A 621 35.24 42.96 23.27
N SER A 622 36.42 42.36 23.19
CA SER A 622 37.42 42.75 22.20
C SER A 622 37.12 42.16 20.80
N PRO A 623 36.93 42.97 19.74
CA PRO A 623 36.71 42.47 18.38
C PRO A 623 37.95 41.83 17.76
N ASN A 624 39.11 41.91 18.44
CA ASN A 624 40.39 41.40 17.96
C ASN A 624 40.49 39.87 18.03
N TYR A 625 39.61 39.20 18.78
CA TYR A 625 39.56 37.75 18.93
C TYR A 625 38.43 37.12 18.14
N VAL A 626 38.76 36.08 17.39
CA VAL A 626 37.84 35.40 16.46
C VAL A 626 37.26 34.15 17.07
N VAL A 627 38.03 33.42 17.89
CA VAL A 627 37.58 32.23 18.61
C VAL A 627 37.93 32.38 20.09
N ILE A 628 36.94 32.24 20.97
CA ILE A 628 37.10 32.29 22.42
C ILE A 628 36.41 31.06 23.01
N SER A 629 37.17 30.15 23.60
CA SER A 629 36.66 28.98 24.33
C SER A 629 36.72 29.26 25.82
N ASP A 630 35.60 29.10 26.52
CA ASP A 630 35.49 29.29 27.97
C ASP A 630 35.16 27.95 28.64
N ASN A 631 36.18 27.36 29.28
CA ASN A 631 36.08 26.16 30.11
C ASN A 631 35.26 25.03 29.45
N ILE A 632 35.49 24.79 28.16
CA ILE A 632 34.69 23.82 27.40
C ILE A 632 35.03 22.39 27.83
N LYS A 633 34.02 21.61 28.20
CA LYS A 633 34.17 20.22 28.65
C LYS A 633 33.38 19.27 27.78
N LYS A 634 33.94 18.08 27.55
CA LYS A 634 33.24 16.97 26.89
C LYS A 634 33.41 15.68 27.66
N VAL A 635 32.29 15.11 28.08
CA VAL A 635 32.20 13.80 28.73
C VAL A 635 31.35 12.88 27.87
N TYR A 636 31.87 11.69 27.56
CA TYR A 636 31.13 10.66 26.86
C TYR A 636 30.67 9.59 27.86
N PRO A 637 29.35 9.33 27.98
CA PRO A 637 28.84 8.27 28.84
C PRO A 637 29.20 6.90 28.24
N ARG A 638 29.67 5.96 29.07
CA ARG A 638 30.02 4.60 28.63
C ARG A 638 28.87 3.64 28.97
N ARG A 639 28.50 2.77 28.03
CA ARG A 639 27.33 1.86 28.15
C ARG A 639 27.56 0.64 29.06
N ASP A 640 28.79 0.40 29.52
CA ASP A 640 29.20 -0.87 30.13
C ASP A 640 29.52 -0.78 31.64
N GLY A 641 28.86 0.12 32.39
CA GLY A 641 29.06 0.24 33.86
C GLY A 641 30.41 0.80 34.34
N ASN A 642 31.32 1.11 33.42
CA ASN A 642 32.61 1.76 33.68
C ASN A 642 32.47 3.29 33.86
N PRO A 643 33.43 3.95 34.55
CA PRO A 643 33.38 5.39 34.79
C PRO A 643 33.36 6.23 33.50
N GLU A 644 32.74 7.41 33.59
CA GLU A 644 32.58 8.32 32.46
C GLU A 644 33.93 8.76 31.87
N LYS A 645 34.02 8.83 30.54
CA LYS A 645 35.27 9.20 29.86
C LYS A 645 35.29 10.69 29.56
N PHE A 646 36.14 11.43 30.28
CA PHE A 646 36.46 12.82 29.97
C PHE A 646 37.31 12.89 28.70
N ALA A 647 36.76 13.48 27.64
CA ALA A 647 37.46 13.69 26.37
C ALA A 647 38.07 15.09 26.26
N VAL A 648 37.51 16.09 26.93
CA VAL A 648 38.07 17.44 27.08
C VAL A 648 37.75 17.92 28.49
N ARG A 649 38.78 18.32 29.26
CA ARG A 649 38.71 18.62 30.71
C ARG A 649 38.67 20.13 31.05
N GLY A 650 37.99 20.96 30.27
CA GLY A 650 37.79 22.38 30.60
C GLY A 650 38.81 23.28 29.93
N LEU A 651 38.74 23.33 28.60
CA LEU A 651 39.70 24.04 27.78
C LEU A 651 39.30 25.52 27.64
N SER A 652 40.17 26.42 28.10
CA SER A 652 40.09 27.87 27.86
C SER A 652 41.17 28.28 26.85
N LEU A 653 40.75 28.92 25.77
CA LEU A 653 41.63 29.29 24.64
C LEU A 653 41.07 30.53 23.93
N ALA A 654 41.92 31.55 23.70
CA ALA A 654 41.59 32.68 22.85
C ALA A 654 42.49 32.74 21.60
N VAL A 655 41.89 32.83 20.41
CA VAL A 655 42.60 32.94 19.12
C VAL A 655 42.30 34.30 18.46
N PRO A 656 43.32 35.16 18.27
CA PRO A 656 43.18 36.47 17.64
C PRO A 656 42.99 36.38 16.11
N HIS A 657 42.54 37.47 15.51
CA HIS A 657 42.34 37.56 14.07
C HIS A 657 43.67 37.40 13.31
N GLY A 658 43.69 36.54 12.30
CA GLY A 658 44.87 36.30 11.46
C GLY A 658 45.93 35.36 12.05
N GLU A 659 45.71 34.80 13.24
CA GLU A 659 46.60 33.78 13.81
C GLU A 659 46.30 32.38 13.24
N CYS A 660 47.34 31.62 12.92
CA CYS A 660 47.23 30.20 12.59
C CYS A 660 47.55 29.35 13.82
N PHE A 661 46.49 28.91 14.50
CA PHE A 661 46.60 28.06 15.68
C PHE A 661 46.62 26.57 15.32
N GLY A 662 47.58 25.82 15.90
CA GLY A 662 47.75 24.39 15.65
C GLY A 662 47.67 23.56 16.93
N MET A 663 46.74 22.61 16.99
CA MET A 663 46.58 21.70 18.14
C MET A 663 47.44 20.44 17.95
N LEU A 664 48.48 20.29 18.76
CA LEU A 664 49.37 19.12 18.75
C LEU A 664 49.18 18.28 20.02
N GLY A 665 49.14 16.96 19.88
CA GLY A 665 49.17 16.02 21.01
C GLY A 665 49.08 14.56 20.53
N PRO A 666 49.20 13.56 21.42
CA PRO A 666 49.08 12.16 21.06
C PRO A 666 47.65 11.79 20.64
N ASN A 667 47.49 10.62 20.01
CA ASN A 667 46.18 10.08 19.67
C ASN A 667 45.37 9.84 20.95
N GLY A 668 44.07 10.16 20.92
CA GLY A 668 43.19 9.97 22.09
C GLY A 668 43.14 11.14 23.08
N ALA A 669 43.97 12.17 22.92
CA ALA A 669 43.98 13.34 23.80
C ALA A 669 42.73 14.23 23.68
N GLY A 670 41.84 14.03 22.70
CA GLY A 670 40.61 14.84 22.57
C GLY A 670 40.57 15.94 21.50
N LYS A 671 41.56 16.06 20.60
CA LYS A 671 41.61 17.10 19.53
C LYS A 671 40.36 17.10 18.66
N THR A 672 40.07 15.94 18.10
CA THR A 672 38.89 15.70 17.27
C THR A 672 37.61 15.98 18.05
N SER A 673 37.55 15.67 19.35
CA SER A 673 36.39 15.99 20.19
C SER A 673 36.19 17.50 20.34
N PHE A 674 37.26 18.27 20.53
CA PHE A 674 37.19 19.72 20.57
C PHE A 674 36.78 20.31 19.21
N ILE A 675 37.40 19.87 18.11
CA ILE A 675 37.03 20.32 16.76
C ILE A 675 35.57 19.98 16.45
N ASN A 676 35.09 18.79 16.84
CA ASN A 676 33.70 18.41 16.70
C ASN A 676 32.74 19.29 17.53
N MET A 677 33.18 19.82 18.67
CA MET A 677 32.41 20.81 19.42
C MET A 677 32.39 22.17 18.72
N MET A 678 33.55 22.66 18.28
CA MET A 678 33.67 23.94 17.57
C MET A 678 32.91 23.95 16.24
N THR A 679 32.84 22.81 15.56
CA THR A 679 32.11 22.64 14.30
C THR A 679 30.67 22.16 14.49
N GLY A 680 30.19 22.00 15.73
CA GLY A 680 28.78 21.67 16.02
C GLY A 680 28.37 20.23 15.74
N LEU A 681 29.31 19.32 15.48
CA LEU A 681 29.06 17.88 15.35
C LEU A 681 28.69 17.23 16.69
N THR A 682 29.19 17.79 17.79
CA THR A 682 28.94 17.32 19.15
C THR A 682 28.68 18.50 20.06
N THR A 683 27.62 18.48 20.88
CA THR A 683 27.41 19.51 21.90
C THR A 683 28.43 19.40 23.04
N PRO A 684 28.91 20.53 23.60
CA PRO A 684 29.70 20.51 24.83
C PRO A 684 28.84 20.02 26.01
N THR A 685 29.47 19.31 26.95
CA THR A 685 28.82 18.87 28.20
C THR A 685 28.67 20.03 29.17
N SER A 686 29.69 20.89 29.27
CA SER A 686 29.66 22.15 30.02
C SER A 686 30.62 23.16 29.38
N GLY A 687 30.54 24.42 29.79
CA GLY A 687 31.26 25.53 29.16
C GLY A 687 30.61 25.97 27.84
N THR A 688 31.26 26.92 27.17
CA THR A 688 30.83 27.44 25.87
C THR A 688 32.03 27.91 25.04
N ALA A 689 31.78 28.21 23.76
CA ALA A 689 32.75 28.90 22.93
C ALA A 689 32.04 29.93 22.04
N TYR A 690 32.75 31.00 21.73
CA TYR A 690 32.29 32.09 20.89
C TYR A 690 33.13 32.14 19.62
N VAL A 691 32.45 32.19 18.46
CA VAL A 691 33.08 32.41 17.15
C VAL A 691 32.58 33.74 16.63
N ARG A 692 33.46 34.74 16.54
CA ARG A 692 33.12 36.14 16.19
C ARG A 692 32.00 36.72 17.08
N GLY A 693 32.04 36.40 18.38
CA GLY A 693 31.04 36.84 19.35
C GLY A 693 29.73 36.05 19.36
N LEU A 694 29.56 35.06 18.47
CA LEU A 694 28.38 34.18 18.41
C LEU A 694 28.64 32.90 19.20
N ASP A 695 27.69 32.46 20.03
CA ASP A 695 27.85 31.27 20.88
C ASP A 695 27.57 29.97 20.07
N ILE A 696 28.46 28.99 20.18
CA ILE A 696 28.36 27.68 19.50
C ILE A 696 27.19 26.80 19.96
N ARG A 697 26.45 27.19 21.01
CA ARG A 697 25.29 26.47 21.55
C ARG A 697 23.99 27.05 21.01
N THR A 698 23.94 28.36 20.77
CA THR A 698 22.71 29.08 20.34
C THR A 698 22.74 29.48 18.87
N ASP A 699 23.89 29.91 18.35
CA ASP A 699 23.97 30.68 17.10
C ASP A 699 24.74 29.94 15.97
N MET A 700 24.80 28.60 16.05
CA MET A 700 25.58 27.79 15.09
C MET A 700 25.18 27.95 13.63
N ASP A 701 23.89 28.13 13.34
CA ASP A 701 23.43 28.33 11.96
C ASP A 701 24.00 29.63 11.36
N GLU A 702 24.25 30.65 12.19
CA GLU A 702 24.91 31.89 11.78
C GLU A 702 26.43 31.73 11.68
N ILE A 703 27.05 31.01 12.63
CA ILE A 703 28.48 30.68 12.62
C ILE A 703 28.87 29.96 11.32
N TYR A 704 28.09 28.98 10.86
CA TYR A 704 28.33 28.24 9.61
C TYR A 704 28.34 29.11 8.34
N THR A 705 27.71 30.28 8.35
CA THR A 705 27.75 31.18 7.20
C THR A 705 29.16 31.76 7.00
N SER A 706 29.89 32.00 8.09
CA SER A 706 31.21 32.64 8.09
C SER A 706 32.38 31.69 8.36
N MET A 707 32.10 30.40 8.58
CA MET A 707 33.10 29.35 8.80
C MET A 707 33.29 28.48 7.54
N GLY A 708 34.53 28.05 7.31
CA GLY A 708 34.91 27.01 6.34
C GLY A 708 35.46 25.79 7.09
N VAL A 709 34.90 24.61 6.85
CA VAL A 709 35.23 23.38 7.59
C VAL A 709 35.73 22.31 6.64
N CYS A 710 36.91 21.76 6.94
CA CYS A 710 37.46 20.62 6.23
C CYS A 710 37.57 19.40 7.20
N PRO A 711 36.60 18.48 7.17
CA PRO A 711 36.56 17.34 8.09
C PRO A 711 37.70 16.34 7.85
N GLN A 712 37.93 15.43 8.81
CA GLN A 712 38.95 14.38 8.70
C GLN A 712 38.70 13.40 7.54
N HIS A 713 37.45 13.01 7.32
CA HIS A 713 37.05 12.18 6.20
C HIS A 713 36.53 13.04 5.05
N ASP A 714 36.90 12.70 3.82
CA ASP A 714 36.45 13.43 2.63
C ASP A 714 34.98 13.15 2.33
N LEU A 715 34.09 14.08 2.71
CA LEU A 715 32.64 13.98 2.53
C LEU A 715 32.24 14.55 1.15
N LEU A 716 32.43 13.74 0.10
CA LEU A 716 32.22 14.13 -1.29
C LEU A 716 31.17 13.25 -1.98
N TRP A 717 30.42 13.82 -2.94
CA TRP A 717 29.58 13.01 -3.82
C TRP A 717 30.44 12.36 -4.89
N GLU A 718 30.53 11.03 -4.88
CA GLU A 718 31.40 10.30 -5.80
C GLU A 718 31.01 10.49 -7.29
N THR A 719 29.74 10.76 -7.55
CA THR A 719 29.19 10.93 -8.91
C THR A 719 29.44 12.32 -9.50
N LEU A 720 29.65 13.34 -8.66
CA LEU A 720 29.87 14.73 -9.08
C LEU A 720 31.36 15.01 -9.34
N THR A 721 31.64 15.96 -10.22
CA THR A 721 32.99 16.44 -10.53
C THR A 721 33.49 17.48 -9.53
N ALA A 722 34.79 17.72 -9.47
CA ALA A 722 35.33 18.78 -8.61
C ALA A 722 34.73 20.16 -8.94
N ARG A 723 34.57 20.49 -10.23
CA ARG A 723 33.93 21.74 -10.66
C ARG A 723 32.48 21.83 -10.19
N GLU A 724 31.69 20.76 -10.31
CA GLU A 724 30.30 20.73 -9.85
C GLU A 724 30.18 20.89 -8.32
N HIS A 725 31.10 20.31 -7.54
CA HIS A 725 31.16 20.51 -6.09
C HIS A 725 31.40 21.99 -5.75
N LEU A 726 32.42 22.60 -6.35
CA LEU A 726 32.76 23.99 -6.08
C LEU A 726 31.64 24.95 -6.56
N LEU A 727 31.00 24.66 -7.69
CA LEU A 727 29.82 25.42 -8.14
C LEU A 727 28.65 25.32 -7.14
N PHE A 728 28.47 24.17 -6.50
CA PHE A 728 27.42 23.99 -5.50
C PHE A 728 27.74 24.75 -4.20
N TYR A 729 28.91 24.52 -3.61
CA TYR A 729 29.30 25.18 -2.35
C TYR A 729 29.52 26.69 -2.50
N GLY A 730 30.03 27.15 -3.65
CA GLY A 730 30.13 28.57 -3.96
C GLY A 730 28.77 29.27 -3.98
N ARG A 731 27.73 28.63 -4.52
CA ARG A 731 26.35 29.16 -4.47
C ARG A 731 25.78 29.19 -3.06
N LEU A 732 26.10 28.20 -2.21
CA LEU A 732 25.72 28.22 -0.80
C LEU A 732 26.34 29.41 -0.05
N LYS A 733 27.57 29.81 -0.43
CA LYS A 733 28.26 31.01 0.04
C LYS A 733 27.87 32.29 -0.72
N ASN A 734 26.71 32.28 -1.40
CA ASN A 734 26.13 33.45 -2.09
C ASN A 734 26.93 33.98 -3.31
N LEU A 735 27.81 33.17 -3.91
CA LEU A 735 28.48 33.51 -5.17
C LEU A 735 27.56 33.27 -6.38
N LYS A 736 27.54 34.22 -7.33
CA LYS A 736 26.66 34.18 -8.52
C LYS A 736 27.41 34.61 -9.78
N GLY A 737 26.90 34.19 -10.93
CA GLY A 737 27.35 34.65 -12.26
C GLY A 737 28.85 34.43 -12.52
N ALA A 738 29.51 35.43 -13.12
CA ALA A 738 30.92 35.41 -13.44
C ALA A 738 31.82 35.26 -12.21
N ALA A 739 31.47 35.91 -11.10
CA ALA A 739 32.24 35.83 -9.85
C ALA A 739 32.29 34.40 -9.28
N LEU A 740 31.21 33.62 -9.45
CA LEU A 740 31.21 32.19 -9.08
C LEU A 740 32.17 31.39 -9.97
N MET A 741 32.12 31.60 -11.29
CA MET A 741 32.96 30.86 -12.23
C MET A 741 34.45 31.16 -11.99
N GLN A 742 34.79 32.44 -11.81
CA GLN A 742 36.15 32.87 -11.50
C GLN A 742 36.64 32.24 -10.19
N ALA A 743 35.84 32.32 -9.11
CA ALA A 743 36.20 31.73 -7.82
C ALA A 743 36.40 30.21 -7.90
N VAL A 744 35.59 29.50 -8.70
CA VAL A 744 35.75 28.05 -8.92
C VAL A 744 37.05 27.74 -9.65
N GLU A 745 37.41 28.49 -10.68
CA GLU A 745 38.64 28.28 -11.43
C GLU A 745 39.89 28.61 -10.61
N GLU A 746 39.87 29.72 -9.88
CA GLU A 746 40.94 30.11 -8.95
C GLU A 746 41.11 29.05 -7.85
N SER A 747 40.00 28.54 -7.30
CA SER A 747 40.03 27.47 -6.30
C SER A 747 40.60 26.16 -6.87
N LEU A 748 40.29 25.81 -8.12
CA LEU A 748 40.87 24.62 -8.77
C LEU A 748 42.36 24.78 -9.08
N LYS A 749 42.79 25.99 -9.47
CA LYS A 749 44.20 26.32 -9.74
C LYS A 749 45.02 26.25 -8.46
N SER A 750 44.52 26.81 -7.36
CA SER A 750 45.22 26.86 -6.07
C SER A 750 45.50 25.47 -5.48
N VAL A 751 44.60 24.49 -5.71
CA VAL A 751 44.80 23.10 -5.29
C VAL A 751 45.39 22.19 -6.38
N ASN A 752 45.86 22.77 -7.49
CA ASN A 752 46.47 22.05 -8.61
C ASN A 752 45.58 20.90 -9.14
N LEU A 753 44.27 21.18 -9.29
CA LEU A 753 43.27 20.30 -9.89
C LEU A 753 42.69 20.89 -11.20
N PHE A 754 43.12 22.08 -11.61
CA PHE A 754 42.67 22.73 -12.85
C PHE A 754 43.31 22.10 -14.11
N TYR A 755 44.60 21.80 -14.06
CA TYR A 755 45.35 21.32 -15.23
C TYR A 755 45.03 19.86 -15.59
N GLY A 756 45.16 19.50 -16.87
CA GLY A 756 44.99 18.12 -17.35
C GLY A 756 43.56 17.58 -17.30
N GLY A 757 42.55 18.45 -17.32
CA GLY A 757 41.13 18.08 -17.29
C GLY A 757 40.69 17.38 -16.00
N VAL A 758 41.49 17.51 -14.93
CA VAL A 758 41.22 16.82 -13.66
C VAL A 758 39.94 17.36 -13.02
N GLY A 759 39.71 18.68 -13.05
CA GLY A 759 38.54 19.33 -12.46
C GLY A 759 37.18 18.83 -12.96
N ASP A 760 37.13 18.28 -14.16
CA ASP A 760 35.92 17.75 -14.80
C ASP A 760 35.80 16.21 -14.68
N LYS A 761 36.75 15.56 -14.00
CA LYS A 761 36.64 14.15 -13.61
C LYS A 761 35.80 13.99 -12.34
N GLN A 762 35.10 12.87 -12.24
CA GLN A 762 34.26 12.52 -11.08
C GLN A 762 35.12 12.31 -9.83
N ALA A 763 34.65 12.80 -8.68
CA ALA A 763 35.34 12.66 -7.41
C ALA A 763 35.54 11.19 -7.00
N GLY A 764 34.68 10.26 -7.44
CA GLY A 764 34.86 8.83 -7.24
C GLY A 764 36.14 8.27 -7.88
N LYS A 765 36.64 8.88 -8.96
CA LYS A 765 37.87 8.48 -9.67
C LYS A 765 39.14 9.15 -9.12
N TYR A 766 39.02 9.98 -8.08
CA TYR A 766 40.15 10.69 -7.49
C TYR A 766 40.94 9.77 -6.55
N SER A 767 42.26 9.91 -6.55
CA SER A 767 43.09 9.35 -5.47
C SER A 767 42.77 10.03 -4.14
N GLY A 768 43.11 9.40 -3.01
CA GLY A 768 42.86 9.99 -1.69
C GLY A 768 43.45 11.40 -1.52
N GLY A 769 44.65 11.65 -2.07
CA GLY A 769 45.26 12.98 -2.05
C GLY A 769 44.53 14.02 -2.91
N MET A 770 43.92 13.60 -4.03
CA MET A 770 43.09 14.48 -4.87
C MET A 770 41.75 14.79 -4.21
N LYS A 771 41.11 13.80 -3.55
CA LYS A 771 39.91 14.00 -2.74
C LYS A 771 40.17 15.00 -1.62
N ARG A 772 41.31 14.85 -0.93
CA ARG A 772 41.72 15.78 0.12
C ARG A 772 41.90 17.21 -0.37
N ARG A 773 42.57 17.39 -1.51
CA ARG A 773 42.75 18.70 -2.15
C ARG A 773 41.41 19.35 -2.53
N LEU A 774 40.45 18.56 -3.01
CA LEU A 774 39.09 19.04 -3.26
C LEU A 774 38.35 19.44 -1.98
N SER A 775 38.44 18.65 -0.91
CA SER A 775 37.86 18.99 0.41
C SER A 775 38.41 20.31 0.96
N VAL A 776 39.70 20.59 0.74
CA VAL A 776 40.32 21.86 1.11
C VAL A 776 39.78 23.00 0.23
N ALA A 777 39.69 22.82 -1.09
CA ALA A 777 39.10 23.83 -1.98
C ALA A 777 37.64 24.18 -1.61
N ILE A 778 36.84 23.19 -1.20
CA ILE A 778 35.47 23.40 -0.72
C ILE A 778 35.44 24.22 0.57
N ALA A 779 36.36 23.98 1.50
CA ALA A 779 36.45 24.76 2.74
C ALA A 779 36.92 26.21 2.50
N LEU A 780 37.67 26.46 1.44
CA LEU A 780 38.20 27.79 1.08
C LEU A 780 37.25 28.64 0.23
N ILE A 781 36.27 28.03 -0.44
CA ILE A 781 35.41 28.75 -1.37
C ILE A 781 34.47 29.72 -0.64
N GLY A 782 34.29 30.91 -1.21
CA GLY A 782 33.39 31.93 -0.64
C GLY A 782 34.01 32.81 0.45
N ASP A 783 35.34 32.75 0.61
CA ASP A 783 36.13 33.58 1.53
C ASP A 783 35.59 33.58 2.98
N PRO A 784 35.53 32.41 3.65
CA PRO A 784 35.10 32.35 5.03
C PRO A 784 36.13 33.03 5.95
N LYS A 785 35.64 33.59 7.06
CA LYS A 785 36.47 34.35 8.01
C LYS A 785 37.20 33.46 9.00
N VAL A 786 36.71 32.23 9.20
CA VAL A 786 37.31 31.24 10.10
C VAL A 786 37.45 29.92 9.37
N TYR A 787 38.65 29.36 9.39
CA TYR A 787 38.95 28.08 8.77
C TYR A 787 39.28 27.04 9.83
N ILE A 788 38.55 25.91 9.83
CA ILE A 788 38.80 24.79 10.73
C ILE A 788 39.16 23.56 9.90
N PHE A 789 40.39 23.07 10.08
CA PHE A 789 40.91 21.87 9.41
C PHE A 789 41.14 20.75 10.42
N ASP A 790 40.39 19.65 10.30
CA ASP A 790 40.62 18.45 11.10
C ASP A 790 41.48 17.47 10.30
N ILE A 791 42.82 17.64 10.31
CA ILE A 791 43.73 16.74 9.60
C ILE A 791 45.06 16.47 10.30
N SER A 792 45.63 15.31 9.96
CA SER A 792 47.02 14.99 10.24
C SER A 792 47.98 15.91 9.48
N PHE A 793 49.01 16.39 10.19
CA PHE A 793 50.04 17.27 9.65
C PHE A 793 50.77 16.69 8.42
N LYS A 794 50.91 15.35 8.30
CA LYS A 794 51.47 14.70 7.10
C LYS A 794 50.61 14.94 5.84
N SER A 795 49.29 14.82 5.97
CA SER A 795 48.33 15.07 4.88
C SER A 795 48.22 16.56 4.55
N LEU A 796 48.38 17.40 5.58
CA LEU A 796 48.47 18.85 5.45
C LEU A 796 49.72 19.24 4.65
N LYS A 797 50.91 18.71 4.98
CA LYS A 797 52.20 19.07 4.38
C LYS A 797 52.24 18.84 2.86
N LEU A 798 51.75 17.69 2.38
CA LEU A 798 51.64 17.38 0.94
C LEU A 798 50.69 18.33 0.19
N THR A 799 49.64 18.80 0.86
CA THR A 799 48.61 19.68 0.27
C THR A 799 49.04 21.14 0.33
N ILE A 800 49.52 21.58 1.48
CA ILE A 800 49.97 22.93 1.77
C ILE A 800 51.24 23.29 0.99
N ILE A 801 52.22 22.40 0.84
CA ILE A 801 53.40 22.70 0.00
C ILE A 801 53.01 22.98 -1.46
N SER A 802 51.96 22.34 -1.98
CA SER A 802 51.42 22.65 -3.31
C SER A 802 50.64 23.97 -3.37
N LEU A 803 49.95 24.33 -2.28
CA LEU A 803 49.21 25.60 -2.11
C LEU A 803 50.16 26.79 -1.90
N TRP A 804 51.28 26.63 -1.19
CA TRP A 804 52.29 27.66 -0.94
C TRP A 804 53.02 28.11 -2.22
N ARG A 805 53.02 27.29 -3.27
CA ARG A 805 53.57 27.65 -4.60
C ARG A 805 52.62 28.53 -5.43
N SER A 806 51.36 28.71 -5.04
CA SER A 806 50.38 29.52 -5.75
C SER A 806 50.13 30.84 -5.01
N ASN A 807 50.45 31.98 -5.65
CA ASN A 807 50.53 33.35 -5.12
C ASN A 807 49.30 33.95 -4.38
N TRP A 808 48.24 33.18 -4.11
CA TRP A 808 47.02 33.68 -3.46
C TRP A 808 47.06 33.63 -1.93
N ILE A 809 47.76 32.66 -1.35
CA ILE A 809 47.80 32.46 0.11
C ILE A 809 48.96 33.21 0.76
N THR A 810 49.95 33.62 -0.04
CA THR A 810 51.15 34.33 0.40
C THR A 810 50.82 35.66 1.10
N CYS A 811 49.73 36.36 0.80
CA CYS A 811 49.46 37.65 1.46
C CYS A 811 48.79 37.55 2.86
N HIS A 812 48.09 36.46 3.19
CA HIS A 812 47.37 36.32 4.47
C HIS A 812 47.90 35.25 5.43
N VAL A 813 48.66 34.26 4.94
CA VAL A 813 49.23 33.18 5.78
C VAL A 813 50.73 33.42 6.07
N MET A 814 51.36 34.46 5.50
CA MET A 814 52.79 34.76 5.69
C MET A 814 53.18 35.26 7.10
N LYS A 815 52.25 35.46 8.03
CA LYS A 815 52.53 35.79 9.45
C LYS A 815 52.26 34.64 10.42
N CYS A 816 52.38 33.40 9.99
CA CYS A 816 52.20 32.24 10.87
C CYS A 816 53.43 31.97 11.75
N PHE A 817 53.58 32.72 12.85
CA PHE A 817 54.22 32.18 14.04
C PHE A 817 53.26 31.14 14.62
N VAL A 818 53.54 29.86 14.42
CA VAL A 818 52.65 28.79 14.91
C VAL A 818 52.82 28.69 16.43
N ARG A 819 51.83 29.16 17.20
CA ARG A 819 51.75 28.91 18.65
C ARG A 819 51.36 27.45 18.88
N LEU A 820 52.37 26.58 19.02
CA LEU A 820 52.24 25.10 19.08
C LEU A 820 52.11 24.53 20.51
N SER A 821 52.22 25.33 21.56
CA SER A 821 52.59 24.82 22.91
C SER A 821 51.44 24.48 23.85
N ILE A 822 50.23 25.03 23.66
CA ILE A 822 49.24 25.08 24.75
C ILE A 822 48.50 23.74 24.94
N TRP A 823 48.27 22.99 23.86
CA TRP A 823 47.34 21.87 23.90
C TRP A 823 47.89 20.60 24.60
N MET A 824 49.20 20.36 24.57
CA MET A 824 49.85 19.30 25.35
C MET A 824 49.77 19.55 26.86
N ASN A 825 49.64 20.81 27.29
CA ASN A 825 49.71 21.23 28.69
C ASN A 825 48.33 21.27 29.38
N GLN A 826 47.23 21.28 28.62
CA GLN A 826 45.85 21.43 29.15
C GLN A 826 45.01 20.14 29.15
N VAL A 827 45.39 19.09 28.40
CA VAL A 827 44.48 17.95 28.14
C VAL A 827 45.11 16.57 28.45
N LEU A 828 46.41 16.49 28.78
CA LEU A 828 47.13 15.22 28.93
C LEU A 828 47.27 14.65 30.34
N ASP A 829 46.73 15.30 31.36
CA ASP A 829 46.62 14.72 32.71
C ASP A 829 45.16 14.32 33.00
#